data_AF-A0A482WAJ4-F1
#
_entry.id   AF-A0A482WAJ4-F1
#
_cell.length_a   1.000
_cell.length_b   1.000
_cell.length_c   1.000
_cell.angle_alpha   90.00
_cell.angle_beta   90.00
_cell.angle_gamma   90.00
#
_symmetry.space_group_name_H-M   'P 1'
#
loop_
_entity.id
_entity.type
_entity.pdbx_description
1 polymer ?
#
loop_
_entity_poly.entity_id
_entity_poly.type
_entity_poly.pdbx_seq_one_letter_code
_entity_poly.pdbx_strand_id
1 'polypeptide(L)'
;MSRNTYVKDDHGNSTLLKVKTENARLPNRGHFQLRYFHYRHAKYITVDEHLNNTDGLFYNDYVDLLKLYGHNKLEIKVKSYWRLFIDEIFNPFYIFQAFSIILWSFDDYYIYACCVLVLTLFSVITALRQTRKQSEALHDLVESSKCHNVKVLRQSLLTENILQEVDPDELVPGDLMVLPKNDFVLPCDAVLLSGQCIVNESMLTGESVPVTKTALHSSDEIYSPSTHKRHTLFSGTHMIQSRYYGDKHVLARVVTTGFDTTKGALVKSILYPTPGGLQFYKDSLKFVFALFIIAAFGIGYCLYLYISRKVGIAEIVQIVIRSLDVVTIVVPPALPAAMTVGIVYSQNRLKKLKIFCISPPKINVCGKLKLACFDKTGTLTHDGLDMNSVLPSIDSQFTQPVADCHYLDSRNKFVQAMATCHSLTQIDGKLNGDPLDLSMFEFTNWHLEEPGEDETARYDMLVPAIVKPSKDFPYEIGIIRQFPFSSTLQCMSVICRELNSQNMIAFSKGAPEKISSMCHCHTVPSDFSTRLTQYAAQGYRVIALAYKEMSVKFKWKEAQRVKRDIVECDLTFLGLLIMQNTLKPETTPVIRILHNANIRTVMITGDNILTAISVARDCEMVKKHDQIYILETKNEDTNPVPELVLQNIGSTNDLSRSVPIDFDFSHCHLAIDGKTWNKIKTFYPEILPHLLVRTTVFARFQPDQKTQLIMHLQSLDYVVSMVGDGANDCGALKAAHVGVSLSEAEASVAAPFTSSIQDISCIIHLMLEGRCALVTSFAVFKYMALYSLIQFTTVLILYKHHSQLGDTQFLFIDLVITTTLAVTIGQQGKNGIDGDQARHKWISGPSNKLGVKRPMGSLVSASNLIPLVLQVLLCVFVQIGAMFYLYQQTDWFKPVPSRSKEEVIECWENTVMFGVSSFQYLILATVYSKDGNKTRKVDLKENDIKTLCQKAQNIFLSQPMLLELEAPLKICGDIHGQYSDLLKLFGFGGFPPQANYLFLGDYVDRGKQSLETICLLLAYKIKYPENFFLLRGNHEVASVCTVYGFFDECKRRYNVKLFKTFTDVFNTLPVAAVIDDKIFCCHGGISPDLLHVGQIRNIPRPCDVPNAGLLCDLLWADPAPEMGWQENDRGVSFAFGPDIVARFLNKHDFDLICRGHQVVEDGYEFFAQRKLITVFSAPNYCGTFDNAGALMSVNSDLLCSFQ
;
A
#
# COMPACT_ATOMS: atom_id res chain seq x y z
N MET A 1 2.52 54.03 5.16
CA MET A 1 3.65 53.09 4.96
C MET A 1 3.10 51.67 4.88
N SER A 2 3.15 51.03 3.71
CA SER A 2 2.77 49.61 3.58
C SER A 2 3.80 48.76 4.32
N ARG A 3 3.42 48.19 5.47
CA ARG A 3 4.25 47.21 6.17
C ARG A 3 4.15 45.89 5.41
N ASN A 4 5.27 45.38 4.94
CA ASN A 4 5.33 44.02 4.43
C ASN A 4 5.41 43.07 5.63
N THR A 5 4.65 41.98 5.60
CA THR A 5 4.69 40.92 6.62
C THR A 5 5.32 39.68 6.01
N TYR A 6 6.23 39.04 6.74
CA TYR A 6 6.72 37.71 6.38
C TYR A 6 5.71 36.67 6.86
N VAL A 7 5.11 35.95 5.93
CA VAL A 7 4.32 34.76 6.24
C VAL A 7 5.21 33.56 6.01
N LYS A 8 5.51 32.83 7.08
CA LYS A 8 6.14 31.52 7.00
C LYS A 8 5.08 30.49 6.68
N ASP A 9 5.32 29.68 5.65
CA ASP A 9 4.52 28.48 5.43
C ASP A 9 4.86 27.40 6.49
N ASP A 10 4.09 26.31 6.51
CA ASP A 10 4.29 25.15 7.40
C ASP A 10 5.65 24.45 7.21
N HIS A 11 6.46 24.91 6.25
CA HIS A 11 7.78 24.42 5.91
C HIS A 11 8.90 25.44 6.19
N GLY A 12 8.57 26.55 6.87
CA GLY A 12 9.52 27.58 7.28
C GLY A 12 9.95 28.56 6.18
N ASN A 13 9.42 28.44 4.97
CA ASN A 13 9.71 29.37 3.88
C ASN A 13 8.99 30.69 4.13
N SER A 14 9.75 31.77 4.21
CA SER A 14 9.22 33.10 4.51
C SER A 14 8.89 33.83 3.20
N THR A 15 7.61 34.02 2.92
CA THR A 15 7.13 34.83 1.79
C THR A 15 6.79 36.23 2.27
N LEU A 16 7.37 37.25 1.64
CA LEU A 16 7.09 38.64 1.94
C LEU A 16 5.76 39.05 1.28
N LEU A 17 4.74 39.34 2.08
CA LEU A 17 3.42 39.73 1.60
C LEU A 17 3.12 41.18 1.94
N LYS A 18 2.53 41.88 0.98
CA LYS A 18 2.10 43.27 1.15
C LYS A 18 0.80 43.30 1.94
N VAL A 19 0.87 43.79 3.18
CA VAL A 19 -0.32 44.00 4.00
C VAL A 19 -1.06 45.24 3.48
N LYS A 20 -2.34 45.05 3.13
CA LYS A 20 -3.25 46.13 2.76
C LYS A 20 -4.02 46.57 4.00
N THR A 21 -4.27 47.87 4.10
CA THR A 21 -5.07 48.45 5.17
C THR A 21 -6.33 49.06 4.57
N GLU A 22 -7.48 48.72 5.11
CA GLU A 22 -8.77 49.22 4.66
C GLU A 22 -9.60 49.65 5.87
N ASN A 23 -10.30 50.77 5.78
CA ASN A 23 -11.16 51.24 6.85
C ASN A 23 -12.50 50.51 6.72
N ALA A 24 -12.88 49.72 7.71
CA ALA A 24 -14.25 49.18 7.78
C ALA A 24 -14.92 49.59 9.10
N ARG A 25 -16.23 49.38 9.16
CA ARG A 25 -17.06 49.63 10.33
C ARG A 25 -17.66 48.31 10.76
N LEU A 26 -17.43 47.89 12.00
CA LEU A 26 -18.06 46.70 12.59
C LEU A 26 -19.10 47.15 13.61
N PRO A 27 -20.23 46.41 13.76
CA PRO A 27 -21.35 46.80 14.61
C PRO A 27 -20.96 47.07 16.07
N ASN A 28 -19.97 46.36 16.60
CA ASN A 28 -19.54 46.45 18.00
C ASN A 28 -18.24 47.26 18.23
N ARG A 29 -17.56 47.74 17.19
CA ARG A 29 -16.22 48.38 17.31
C ARG A 29 -16.09 49.76 16.65
N GLY A 30 -17.11 50.25 15.93
CA GLY A 30 -17.02 51.53 15.23
C GLY A 30 -16.04 51.48 14.05
N HIS A 31 -15.45 52.61 13.67
CA HIS A 31 -14.44 52.68 12.60
C HIS A 31 -13.12 52.05 13.04
N PHE A 32 -12.63 51.07 12.28
CA PHE A 32 -11.35 50.42 12.56
C PHE A 32 -10.57 50.15 11.26
N GLN A 33 -9.24 50.19 11.36
CA GLN A 33 -8.35 49.86 10.25
C GLN A 33 -8.11 48.35 10.21
N LEU A 34 -8.75 47.67 9.26
CA LEU A 34 -8.49 46.27 8.96
C LEU A 34 -7.18 46.15 8.22
N ARG A 35 -6.31 45.29 8.75
CA ARG A 35 -5.12 44.83 8.04
C ARG A 35 -5.41 43.45 7.50
N TYR A 36 -5.26 43.28 6.20
CA TYR A 36 -5.40 41.98 5.55
C TYR A 36 -4.31 41.77 4.52
N PHE A 37 -4.09 40.52 4.16
CA PHE A 37 -3.27 40.15 3.02
C PHE A 37 -3.90 38.95 2.31
N HIS A 38 -3.65 38.84 1.01
CA HIS A 38 -4.03 37.67 0.24
C HIS A 38 -2.86 36.72 0.15
N TYR A 39 -3.08 35.44 0.46
CA TYR A 39 -2.10 34.38 0.26
C TYR A 39 -2.79 33.14 -0.28
N ARG A 40 -2.35 32.64 -1.44
CA ARG A 40 -2.92 31.45 -2.12
C ARG A 40 -4.46 31.50 -2.22
N HIS A 41 -5.01 32.60 -2.71
CA HIS A 41 -6.45 32.84 -2.88
C HIS A 41 -7.31 32.90 -1.60
N ALA A 42 -6.72 32.93 -0.40
CA ALA A 42 -7.44 33.22 0.85
C ALA A 42 -7.07 34.62 1.40
N LYS A 43 -8.06 35.31 1.99
CA LYS A 43 -7.90 36.62 2.62
C LYS A 43 -7.82 36.44 4.13
N TYR A 44 -6.66 36.74 4.71
CA TYR A 44 -6.42 36.57 6.14
C TYR A 44 -6.75 37.85 6.90
N ILE A 45 -7.61 37.75 7.93
CA ILE A 45 -8.14 38.86 8.71
C ILE A 45 -8.09 38.51 10.20
N THR A 46 -7.72 39.45 11.07
CA THR A 46 -7.81 39.31 12.54
C THR A 46 -9.13 39.88 13.07
N VAL A 47 -10.04 39.03 13.54
CA VAL A 47 -11.27 39.44 14.26
C VAL A 47 -11.57 38.44 15.38
N ASP A 48 -11.90 38.94 16.58
CA ASP A 48 -12.50 38.17 17.69
C ASP A 48 -13.98 38.57 17.79
N GLU A 49 -14.92 37.63 17.72
CA GLU A 49 -16.37 37.91 17.92
C GLU A 49 -17.08 36.85 18.77
N HIS A 50 -18.04 37.31 19.58
CA HIS A 50 -18.91 36.52 20.46
C HIS A 50 -20.14 35.99 19.70
N LEU A 51 -20.40 34.68 19.81
CA LEU A 51 -21.35 33.92 18.98
C LEU A 51 -22.79 33.74 19.55
N ASN A 52 -23.10 34.35 20.70
CA ASN A 52 -24.31 33.99 21.48
C ASN A 52 -25.58 34.81 21.18
N ASN A 53 -25.61 35.66 20.14
CA ASN A 53 -26.84 36.38 19.80
C ASN A 53 -27.73 35.56 18.83
N THR A 54 -29.05 35.69 18.92
CA THR A 54 -30.04 35.10 17.99
C THR A 54 -30.55 36.11 16.95
N ASP A 55 -30.07 37.35 17.01
CA ASP A 55 -30.40 38.39 16.03
C ASP A 55 -29.66 38.18 14.70
N GLY A 56 -30.35 38.48 13.59
CA GLY A 56 -29.77 38.51 12.25
C GLY A 56 -28.85 39.71 12.04
N LEU A 57 -28.01 39.67 11.00
CA LEU A 57 -27.13 40.80 10.65
C LEU A 57 -27.93 42.01 10.16
N PHE A 58 -27.52 43.23 10.52
CA PHE A 58 -28.03 44.43 9.85
C PHE A 58 -27.53 44.50 8.42
N TYR A 59 -28.37 45.02 7.52
CA TYR A 59 -28.02 45.14 6.10
C TYR A 59 -26.71 45.90 5.84
N ASN A 60 -26.42 46.94 6.63
CA ASN A 60 -25.16 47.69 6.50
C ASN A 60 -23.93 46.86 6.91
N ASP A 61 -24.04 46.08 7.99
CA ASP A 61 -22.97 45.20 8.46
C ASP A 61 -22.72 44.07 7.46
N TYR A 62 -23.79 43.52 6.88
CA TYR A 62 -23.72 42.57 5.77
C TYR A 62 -22.89 43.12 4.59
N VAL A 63 -23.17 44.34 4.12
CA VAL A 63 -22.45 44.94 2.99
C VAL A 63 -20.96 45.11 3.30
N ASP A 64 -20.62 45.48 4.53
CA ASP A 64 -19.22 45.64 4.96
C ASP A 64 -18.52 44.28 5.12
N LEU A 65 -19.22 43.26 5.63
CA LEU A 65 -18.73 41.89 5.71
C LEU A 65 -18.56 41.24 4.33
N LEU A 66 -19.43 41.53 3.37
CA LEU A 66 -19.31 41.05 1.99
C LEU A 66 -18.09 41.65 1.29
N LYS A 67 -17.80 42.94 1.51
CA LYS A 67 -16.54 43.55 1.04
C LYS A 67 -15.32 42.95 1.74
N LEU A 68 -15.48 42.57 3.01
CA LEU A 68 -14.41 42.01 3.81
C LEU A 68 -14.09 40.56 3.44
N TYR A 69 -15.05 39.65 3.40
CA TYR A 69 -14.81 38.23 3.15
C TYR A 69 -14.95 37.84 1.67
N GLY A 70 -15.67 38.65 0.87
CA GLY A 70 -16.01 38.32 -0.50
C GLY A 70 -17.22 37.39 -0.60
N HIS A 71 -17.61 37.04 -1.83
CA HIS A 71 -18.68 36.07 -2.08
C HIS A 71 -18.31 34.66 -1.63
N ASN A 72 -19.29 33.91 -1.13
CA ASN A 72 -19.17 32.51 -0.74
C ASN A 72 -19.07 31.58 -1.96
N LYS A 73 -17.98 31.69 -2.73
CA LYS A 73 -17.81 30.94 -3.98
C LYS A 73 -16.47 30.25 -4.05
N LEU A 74 -16.48 28.95 -4.37
CA LEU A 74 -15.30 28.18 -4.73
C LEU A 74 -15.02 28.34 -6.23
N GLU A 75 -14.53 29.52 -6.63
CA GLU A 75 -14.26 29.81 -8.04
C GLU A 75 -12.98 29.11 -8.53
N ILE A 76 -13.15 27.95 -9.18
CA ILE A 76 -12.06 27.28 -9.92
C ILE A 76 -12.04 27.82 -11.35
N LYS A 77 -11.04 28.64 -11.67
CA LYS A 77 -10.92 29.16 -13.05
C LYS A 77 -10.36 28.08 -13.96
N VAL A 78 -11.23 27.50 -14.80
CA VAL A 78 -10.79 26.67 -15.93
C VAL A 78 -10.03 27.57 -16.90
N LYS A 79 -8.72 27.35 -17.00
CA LYS A 79 -7.87 28.12 -17.91
C LYS A 79 -8.31 27.86 -19.36
N SER A 80 -8.37 28.92 -20.16
CA SER A 80 -8.65 28.80 -21.59
C SER A 80 -7.54 27.99 -22.28
N TYR A 81 -7.86 27.36 -23.42
CA TYR A 81 -6.85 26.68 -24.24
C TYR A 81 -5.67 27.60 -24.58
N TRP A 82 -5.93 28.88 -24.84
CA TRP A 82 -4.89 29.86 -25.11
C TRP A 82 -3.97 30.11 -23.92
N ARG A 83 -4.52 30.25 -22.71
CA ARG A 83 -3.70 30.44 -21.51
C ARG A 83 -2.89 29.20 -21.17
N LEU A 84 -3.51 28.02 -21.29
CA LEU A 84 -2.81 26.73 -21.12
C LEU A 84 -1.69 26.58 -22.16
N PHE A 85 -1.93 26.98 -23.41
CA PHE A 85 -0.92 26.96 -24.47
C PHE A 85 0.28 27.85 -24.14
N ILE A 86 0.03 29.08 -23.65
CA ILE A 86 1.11 29.97 -23.21
C ILE A 86 1.90 29.33 -22.05
N ASP A 87 1.21 28.82 -21.03
CA ASP A 87 1.86 28.19 -19.88
C ASP A 87 2.71 26.96 -20.32
N GLU A 88 2.23 26.21 -21.33
CA GLU A 88 2.93 25.03 -21.88
C GLU A 88 4.12 25.41 -22.76
N ILE A 89 4.00 26.40 -23.66
CA ILE A 89 5.08 26.74 -24.62
C ILE A 89 6.32 27.35 -23.95
N PHE A 90 6.16 27.93 -22.75
CA PHE A 90 7.27 28.42 -21.93
C PHE A 90 8.04 27.31 -21.21
N ASN A 91 7.63 26.04 -21.37
CA ASN A 91 8.44 24.91 -20.93
C ASN A 91 9.79 24.94 -21.68
N PRO A 92 10.95 24.84 -20.98
CA PRO A 92 12.28 24.92 -21.58
C PRO A 92 12.48 24.01 -22.80
N PHE A 93 11.79 22.86 -22.84
CA PHE A 93 11.90 21.94 -23.95
C PHE A 93 11.19 22.39 -25.24
N TYR A 94 10.01 23.01 -25.15
CA TYR A 94 9.34 23.55 -26.33
C TYR A 94 10.06 24.79 -26.87
N ILE A 95 10.63 25.61 -25.98
CA ILE A 95 11.52 26.72 -26.36
C ILE A 95 12.73 26.17 -27.13
N PHE A 96 13.35 25.11 -26.63
CA PHE A 96 14.49 24.47 -27.29
C PHE A 96 14.11 23.85 -28.65
N GLN A 97 12.95 23.21 -28.75
CA GLN A 97 12.43 22.67 -30.02
C GLN A 97 12.16 23.79 -31.03
N ALA A 98 11.56 24.91 -30.62
CA ALA A 98 11.33 26.06 -31.49
C ALA A 98 12.65 26.66 -32.00
N PHE A 99 13.65 26.80 -31.11
CA PHE A 99 15.00 27.20 -31.49
C PHE A 99 15.62 26.25 -32.54
N SER A 100 15.47 24.93 -32.34
CA SER A 100 16.00 23.91 -33.26
C SER A 100 15.33 23.98 -34.63
N ILE A 101 14.00 24.10 -34.69
CA ILE A 101 13.24 24.23 -35.93
C ILE A 101 13.64 25.49 -36.72
N ILE A 102 13.83 26.62 -36.03
CA ILE A 102 14.29 27.87 -36.64
C ILE A 102 15.69 27.69 -37.23
N LEU A 103 16.60 27.10 -36.45
CA LEU A 103 17.97 26.85 -36.88
C LEU A 103 18.02 25.94 -38.12
N TRP A 104 17.29 24.83 -38.11
CA TRP A 104 17.22 23.89 -39.25
C TRP A 104 16.59 24.52 -40.49
N SER A 105 15.67 25.47 -40.32
CA SER A 105 15.09 26.21 -41.46
C SER A 105 16.10 27.15 -42.12
N PHE A 106 17.08 27.67 -41.37
CA PHE A 106 18.17 28.49 -41.92
C PHE A 106 19.27 27.65 -42.59
N ASP A 107 19.28 26.34 -42.35
CA ASP A 107 20.29 25.41 -42.85
C ASP A 107 19.71 24.46 -43.91
N ASP A 108 18.62 24.89 -44.55
CA ASP A 108 17.88 24.23 -45.63
C ASP A 108 17.27 22.84 -45.29
N TYR A 109 17.21 22.45 -44.02
CA TYR A 109 16.60 21.20 -43.52
C TYR A 109 15.06 21.27 -43.40
N TYR A 110 14.36 21.76 -44.44
CA TYR A 110 12.92 22.06 -44.38
C TYR A 110 12.04 20.84 -44.11
N ILE A 111 12.34 19.68 -44.70
CA ILE A 111 11.53 18.45 -44.55
C ILE A 111 11.60 17.95 -43.11
N TYR A 112 12.82 17.89 -42.55
CA TYR A 112 13.05 17.44 -41.19
C TYR A 112 12.41 18.38 -40.17
N ALA A 113 12.60 19.69 -40.32
CA ALA A 113 11.99 20.72 -39.48
C ALA A 113 10.45 20.64 -39.51
N CYS A 114 9.84 20.39 -40.68
CA CYS A 114 8.39 20.23 -40.83
C CYS A 114 7.85 19.00 -40.09
N CYS A 115 8.53 17.84 -40.18
CA CYS A 115 8.12 16.64 -39.46
C CYS A 115 8.14 16.83 -37.94
N VAL A 116 9.20 17.44 -37.40
CA VAL A 116 9.32 17.71 -35.95
C VAL A 116 8.27 18.72 -35.50
N LEU A 117 7.96 19.74 -36.32
CA LEU A 117 6.90 20.71 -36.04
C LEU A 117 5.54 20.03 -35.89
N VAL A 118 5.19 19.10 -36.78
CA VAL A 118 3.93 18.33 -36.71
C VAL A 118 3.85 17.50 -35.43
N LEU A 119 4.93 16.80 -35.08
CA LEU A 119 4.99 16.00 -33.84
C LEU A 119 4.86 16.87 -32.59
N THR A 120 5.53 18.03 -32.59
CA THR A 120 5.47 19.00 -31.50
C THR A 120 4.05 19.53 -31.32
N LEU A 121 3.39 19.90 -32.43
CA LEU A 121 2.01 20.39 -32.42
C LEU A 121 1.05 19.32 -31.87
N PHE A 122 1.21 18.06 -32.28
CA PHE A 122 0.40 16.95 -31.76
C PHE A 122 0.61 16.75 -30.25
N SER A 123 1.87 16.80 -29.78
CA SER A 123 2.21 16.70 -28.35
C SER A 123 1.58 17.84 -27.53
N VAL A 124 1.68 19.08 -28.01
CA VAL A 124 1.08 20.24 -27.33
C VAL A 124 -0.45 20.13 -27.31
N ILE A 125 -1.10 19.79 -28.43
CA ILE A 125 -2.56 19.65 -28.49
C ILE A 125 -3.06 18.56 -27.52
N THR A 126 -2.39 17.42 -27.46
CA THR A 126 -2.76 16.31 -26.57
C THR A 126 -2.57 16.70 -25.10
N ALA A 127 -1.44 17.32 -24.74
CA ALA A 127 -1.20 17.86 -23.40
C ALA A 127 -2.26 18.89 -22.98
N LEU A 128 -2.61 19.83 -23.86
CA LEU A 128 -3.62 20.85 -23.57
C LEU A 128 -5.01 20.26 -23.37
N ARG A 129 -5.42 19.31 -24.21
CA ARG A 129 -6.71 18.61 -24.06
C ARG A 129 -6.76 17.85 -22.74
N GLN A 130 -5.68 17.18 -22.36
CA GLN A 130 -5.61 16.41 -21.13
C GLN A 130 -5.65 17.32 -19.89
N THR A 131 -4.82 18.36 -19.84
CA THR A 131 -4.79 19.33 -18.74
C THR A 131 -6.13 20.05 -18.58
N ARG A 132 -6.78 20.41 -19.69
CA ARG A 132 -8.10 21.03 -19.64
C ARG A 132 -9.17 20.07 -19.13
N LYS A 133 -9.21 18.84 -19.66
CA LYS A 133 -10.17 17.82 -19.19
C LYS A 133 -10.04 17.55 -17.69
N GLN A 134 -8.81 17.57 -17.16
CA GLN A 134 -8.58 17.46 -15.72
C GLN A 134 -9.09 18.68 -14.94
N SER A 135 -8.88 19.89 -15.48
CA SER A 135 -9.40 21.13 -14.87
C SER A 135 -10.92 21.23 -14.94
N GLU A 136 -11.55 20.74 -16.01
CA GLU A 136 -13.00 20.66 -16.18
C GLU A 136 -13.59 19.65 -15.20
N ALA A 137 -13.03 18.44 -15.09
CA ALA A 137 -13.49 17.45 -14.13
C ALA A 137 -13.44 17.95 -12.67
N LEU A 138 -12.41 18.70 -12.30
CA LEU A 138 -12.30 19.33 -10.97
C LEU A 138 -13.31 20.47 -10.78
N HIS A 139 -13.55 21.26 -11.83
CA HIS A 139 -14.56 22.32 -11.81
C HIS A 139 -15.97 21.75 -11.67
N ASP A 140 -16.30 20.74 -12.47
CA ASP A 140 -17.60 20.06 -12.48
C ASP A 140 -17.89 19.42 -11.11
N LEU A 141 -16.88 18.85 -10.45
CA LEU A 141 -16.99 18.31 -9.09
C LEU A 141 -17.34 19.39 -8.05
N VAL A 142 -16.79 20.59 -8.19
CA VAL A 142 -17.13 21.71 -7.30
C VAL A 142 -18.49 22.29 -7.66
N GLU A 143 -18.82 22.37 -8.95
CA GLU A 143 -20.08 22.92 -9.44
C GLU A 143 -21.28 22.01 -9.18
N SER A 144 -21.13 20.69 -9.24
CA SER A 144 -22.18 19.71 -8.90
C SER A 144 -22.62 19.80 -7.43
N SER A 145 -21.85 20.49 -6.59
CA SER A 145 -22.18 20.74 -5.19
C SER A 145 -22.84 22.10 -4.91
N LYS A 146 -23.26 22.84 -5.95
CA LYS A 146 -24.01 24.09 -5.79
C LYS A 146 -25.37 23.83 -5.13
N CYS A 147 -25.64 24.60 -4.08
CA CYS A 147 -26.83 24.48 -3.25
C CYS A 147 -28.01 25.29 -3.82
N HIS A 148 -29.22 24.97 -3.35
CA HIS A 148 -30.42 25.77 -3.62
C HIS A 148 -30.36 27.11 -2.86
N ASN A 149 -31.23 28.05 -3.22
CA ASN A 149 -31.37 29.31 -2.51
C ASN A 149 -31.58 29.09 -1.00
N VAL A 150 -31.02 30.00 -0.20
CA VAL A 150 -30.97 29.89 1.25
C VAL A 150 -31.86 30.98 1.85
N LYS A 151 -32.63 30.64 2.88
CA LYS A 151 -33.41 31.63 3.62
C LYS A 151 -32.54 32.19 4.75
N VAL A 152 -32.38 33.51 4.80
CA VAL A 152 -31.60 34.22 5.83
C VAL A 152 -32.46 35.26 6.56
N LEU A 153 -32.21 35.43 7.85
CA LEU A 153 -32.79 36.50 8.66
C LEU A 153 -31.82 37.69 8.70
N ARG A 154 -32.23 38.82 8.12
CA ARG A 154 -31.47 40.07 8.14
C ARG A 154 -32.31 41.20 8.75
N GLN A 155 -31.67 42.09 9.49
CA GLN A 155 -32.33 43.22 10.15
C GLN A 155 -32.38 44.44 9.25
N SER A 156 -33.54 45.07 9.21
CA SER A 156 -33.77 46.37 8.58
C SER A 156 -34.08 47.41 9.65
N LEU A 157 -33.70 48.66 9.45
CA LEU A 157 -33.89 49.78 10.40
C LEU A 157 -35.38 50.05 10.74
N LEU A 158 -36.33 49.39 10.06
CA LEU A 158 -37.76 49.62 10.15
C LEU A 158 -38.58 48.41 10.65
N THR A 159 -38.01 47.19 10.78
CA THR A 159 -38.74 45.96 11.18
C THR A 159 -37.85 44.93 11.90
N GLU A 160 -38.44 44.17 12.84
CA GLU A 160 -37.82 42.99 13.46
C GLU A 160 -37.60 41.88 12.42
N ASN A 161 -36.34 41.43 12.25
CA ASN A 161 -35.85 40.31 11.41
C ASN A 161 -36.68 39.96 10.16
N ILE A 162 -36.26 40.43 8.97
CA ILE A 162 -36.90 40.07 7.69
C ILE A 162 -36.30 38.74 7.19
N LEU A 163 -37.17 37.78 6.87
CA LEU A 163 -36.80 36.56 6.17
C LEU A 163 -36.62 36.85 4.67
N GLN A 164 -35.42 36.65 4.16
CA GLN A 164 -35.07 36.87 2.76
C GLN A 164 -34.53 35.57 2.16
N GLU A 165 -34.90 35.29 0.92
CA GLU A 165 -34.31 34.20 0.14
C GLU A 165 -33.16 34.77 -0.69
N VAL A 166 -31.96 34.25 -0.48
CA VAL A 166 -30.71 34.77 -1.08
C VAL A 166 -29.95 33.65 -1.78
N ASP A 167 -29.13 34.03 -2.76
CA ASP A 167 -28.19 33.11 -3.41
C ASP A 167 -27.11 32.68 -2.38
N PRO A 168 -26.73 31.38 -2.32
CA PRO A 168 -25.62 30.90 -1.49
C PRO A 168 -24.32 31.69 -1.62
N ASP A 169 -24.02 32.26 -2.79
CA ASP A 169 -22.84 33.08 -3.07
C ASP A 169 -22.83 34.41 -2.28
N GLU A 170 -23.99 34.85 -1.78
CA GLU A 170 -24.14 36.09 -1.00
C GLU A 170 -24.02 35.89 0.52
N LEU A 171 -23.78 34.67 1.00
CA LEU A 171 -23.61 34.40 2.43
C LEU A 171 -22.27 34.94 2.95
N VAL A 172 -22.30 35.55 4.13
CA VAL A 172 -21.10 36.03 4.84
C VAL A 172 -21.05 35.48 6.26
N PRO A 173 -19.85 35.34 6.87
CA PRO A 173 -19.72 35.02 8.29
C PRO A 173 -20.61 35.95 9.15
N GLY A 174 -21.42 35.34 10.01
CA GLY A 174 -22.40 36.04 10.87
C GLY A 174 -23.85 36.01 10.38
N ASP A 175 -24.12 35.72 9.09
CA ASP A 175 -25.49 35.58 8.59
C ASP A 175 -26.25 34.48 9.35
N LEU A 176 -27.55 34.68 9.56
CA LEU A 176 -28.42 33.73 10.26
C LEU A 176 -29.32 33.00 9.27
N MET A 177 -29.01 31.74 8.98
CA MET A 177 -29.75 30.88 8.05
C MET A 177 -30.92 30.18 8.74
N VAL A 178 -32.04 30.09 8.04
CA VAL A 178 -33.19 29.26 8.39
C VAL A 178 -33.11 27.97 7.58
N LEU A 179 -32.90 26.85 8.26
CA LEU A 179 -32.78 25.55 7.61
C LEU A 179 -34.17 25.00 7.25
N PRO A 180 -34.35 24.42 6.04
CA PRO A 180 -35.62 23.82 5.64
C PRO A 180 -35.88 22.51 6.37
N LYS A 181 -37.08 21.93 6.17
CA LYS A 181 -37.50 20.70 6.86
C LYS A 181 -36.69 19.47 6.43
N ASN A 182 -36.62 19.21 5.12
CA ASN A 182 -35.94 18.05 4.55
C ASN A 182 -35.05 18.48 3.38
N ASP A 183 -34.07 17.63 3.05
CA ASP A 183 -33.32 17.65 1.79
C ASP A 183 -32.63 18.99 1.47
N PHE A 184 -31.49 19.25 2.12
CA PHE A 184 -30.76 20.50 1.95
C PHE A 184 -29.25 20.31 2.01
N VAL A 185 -28.54 20.74 0.96
CA VAL A 185 -27.08 20.77 0.93
C VAL A 185 -26.58 22.05 1.59
N LEU A 186 -25.62 21.90 2.51
CA LEU A 186 -25.08 23.04 3.26
C LEU A 186 -24.12 23.86 2.38
N PRO A 187 -24.33 25.17 2.20
CA PRO A 187 -23.49 26.01 1.35
C PRO A 187 -22.19 26.48 2.01
N CYS A 188 -22.12 26.48 3.34
CA CYS A 188 -21.02 27.03 4.13
C CYS A 188 -20.88 26.28 5.47
N ASP A 189 -19.80 26.53 6.21
CA ASP A 189 -19.69 26.02 7.57
C ASP A 189 -20.50 26.94 8.50
N ALA A 190 -21.42 26.37 9.28
CA ALA A 190 -22.35 27.12 10.13
C ALA A 190 -22.55 26.44 11.49
N VAL A 191 -22.78 27.22 12.54
CA VAL A 191 -23.09 26.71 13.88
C VAL A 191 -24.60 26.70 14.12
N LEU A 192 -25.14 25.58 14.57
CA LEU A 192 -26.56 25.39 14.87
C LEU A 192 -26.91 26.09 16.19
N LEU A 193 -27.90 26.99 16.17
CA LEU A 193 -28.35 27.76 17.34
C LEU A 193 -29.70 27.31 17.89
N SER A 194 -30.59 26.78 17.06
CA SER A 194 -31.87 26.21 17.47
C SER A 194 -32.23 24.96 16.68
N GLY A 195 -32.95 24.03 17.31
CA GLY A 195 -33.38 22.78 16.70
C GLY A 195 -32.29 21.70 16.65
N GLN A 196 -32.57 20.64 15.89
CA GLN A 196 -31.67 19.53 15.61
C GLN A 196 -31.67 19.24 14.10
N CYS A 197 -30.57 18.74 13.58
CA CYS A 197 -30.45 18.37 12.17
C CYS A 197 -29.79 17.01 12.04
N ILE A 198 -30.27 16.17 11.13
CA ILE A 198 -29.63 14.93 10.73
C ILE A 198 -28.92 15.21 9.41
N VAL A 199 -27.60 15.10 9.41
CA VAL A 199 -26.75 15.41 8.25
C VAL A 199 -25.96 14.18 7.84
N ASN A 200 -25.93 13.91 6.55
CA ASN A 200 -24.99 12.99 5.94
C ASN A 200 -23.69 13.75 5.63
N GLU A 201 -22.64 13.45 6.41
CA GLU A 201 -21.33 14.09 6.26
C GLU A 201 -20.37 13.28 5.38
N SER A 202 -20.82 12.18 4.76
CA SER A 202 -19.99 11.27 3.95
C SER A 202 -19.13 11.97 2.89
N MET A 203 -19.60 13.07 2.30
CA MET A 203 -18.80 13.85 1.35
C MET A 203 -17.51 14.42 1.97
N LEU A 204 -17.55 14.83 3.23
CA LEU A 204 -16.40 15.37 3.95
C LEU A 204 -15.67 14.31 4.77
N THR A 205 -16.42 13.41 5.41
CA THR A 205 -15.89 12.46 6.38
C THR A 205 -15.57 11.08 5.77
N GLY A 206 -16.09 10.78 4.58
CA GLY A 206 -16.04 9.44 4.00
C GLY A 206 -16.94 8.41 4.71
N GLU A 207 -17.49 8.75 5.87
CA GLU A 207 -18.35 7.88 6.67
C GLU A 207 -19.80 7.99 6.18
N SER A 208 -20.41 6.85 5.83
CA SER A 208 -21.77 6.79 5.29
C SER A 208 -22.88 6.99 6.34
N VAL A 209 -22.53 6.99 7.62
CA VAL A 209 -23.49 7.07 8.73
C VAL A 209 -23.98 8.52 8.93
N PRO A 210 -25.30 8.77 8.89
CA PRO A 210 -25.85 10.08 9.20
C PRO A 210 -25.58 10.51 10.65
N VAL A 211 -25.21 11.77 10.84
CA VAL A 211 -24.86 12.35 12.14
C VAL A 211 -25.96 13.31 12.60
N THR A 212 -26.39 13.17 13.86
CA THR A 212 -27.32 14.12 14.49
C THR A 212 -26.57 15.29 15.11
N LYS A 213 -26.89 16.50 14.66
CA LYS A 213 -26.36 17.78 15.12
C LYS A 213 -27.35 18.46 16.05
N THR A 214 -26.85 19.06 17.11
CA THR A 214 -27.66 19.69 18.16
C THR A 214 -27.27 21.15 18.32
N ALA A 215 -28.23 22.01 18.64
CA ALA A 215 -27.95 23.43 18.93
C ALA A 215 -26.85 23.62 19.99
N LEU A 216 -26.03 24.65 19.82
CA LEU A 216 -25.00 25.06 20.77
C LEU A 216 -25.66 25.53 22.07
N HIS A 217 -25.20 25.00 23.21
CA HIS A 217 -25.65 25.47 24.54
C HIS A 217 -24.75 26.61 25.02
N SER A 218 -25.30 27.55 25.80
CA SER A 218 -24.54 28.64 26.40
C SER A 218 -23.47 28.09 27.36
N SER A 219 -22.21 28.13 26.93
CA SER A 219 -21.02 27.88 27.75
C SER A 219 -20.05 29.06 27.66
N ASP A 220 -19.14 29.17 28.62
CA ASP A 220 -18.07 30.18 28.62
C ASP A 220 -16.87 29.78 27.71
N GLU A 221 -16.99 28.67 26.96
CA GLU A 221 -15.92 28.15 26.10
C GLU A 221 -15.86 28.90 24.76
N ILE A 222 -14.64 29.17 24.28
CA ILE A 222 -14.42 29.78 22.96
C ILE A 222 -14.79 28.76 21.89
N TYR A 223 -15.76 29.12 21.04
CA TYR A 223 -16.17 28.28 19.93
C TYR A 223 -15.03 28.07 18.93
N SER A 224 -14.89 26.83 18.50
CA SER A 224 -14.04 26.44 17.37
C SER A 224 -14.72 25.32 16.60
N PRO A 225 -14.78 25.38 15.26
CA PRO A 225 -15.36 24.33 14.43
C PRO A 225 -14.75 22.95 14.67
N SER A 226 -13.46 22.88 15.02
CA SER A 226 -12.76 21.61 15.25
C SER A 226 -13.13 20.95 16.59
N THR A 227 -13.41 21.73 17.63
CA THR A 227 -13.80 21.23 18.95
C THR A 227 -15.32 21.07 19.09
N HIS A 228 -16.09 21.91 18.40
CA HIS A 228 -17.56 21.95 18.46
C HIS A 228 -18.24 21.32 17.23
N LYS A 229 -17.65 20.27 16.64
CA LYS A 229 -18.15 19.60 15.42
C LYS A 229 -19.62 19.18 15.51
N ARG A 230 -20.11 18.83 16.71
CA ARG A 230 -21.49 18.41 16.95
C ARG A 230 -22.53 19.53 16.81
N HIS A 231 -22.08 20.76 17.01
CA HIS A 231 -22.89 21.96 16.84
C HIS A 231 -22.62 22.62 15.49
N THR A 232 -21.70 22.07 14.69
CA THR A 232 -21.26 22.67 13.43
C THR A 232 -21.76 21.82 12.25
N LEU A 233 -22.38 22.49 11.31
CA LEU A 233 -22.80 22.02 9.99
C LEU A 233 -21.70 22.43 9.01
N PHE A 234 -21.28 21.54 8.13
CA PHE A 234 -20.15 21.80 7.23
C PHE A 234 -20.60 21.96 5.78
N SER A 235 -19.89 22.79 5.02
CA SER A 235 -20.15 23.03 3.60
C SER A 235 -20.05 21.73 2.78
N GLY A 236 -21.06 21.48 1.95
CA GLY A 236 -21.17 20.30 1.09
C GLY A 236 -21.76 19.06 1.76
N THR A 237 -22.11 19.10 3.05
CA THR A 237 -22.85 17.98 3.67
C THR A 237 -24.33 18.07 3.34
N HIS A 238 -24.98 16.91 3.34
CA HIS A 238 -26.38 16.80 2.96
C HIS A 238 -27.26 16.66 4.20
N MET A 239 -28.03 17.69 4.53
CA MET A 239 -29.06 17.62 5.57
C MET A 239 -30.23 16.79 5.07
N ILE A 240 -30.45 15.65 5.72
CA ILE A 240 -31.55 14.74 5.42
C ILE A 240 -32.84 15.33 6.00
N GLN A 241 -32.82 15.68 7.29
CA GLN A 241 -33.98 16.14 8.04
C GLN A 241 -33.59 17.15 9.12
N SER A 242 -34.43 18.14 9.37
CA SER A 242 -34.36 19.01 10.55
C SER A 242 -35.56 18.79 11.47
N ARG A 243 -35.30 18.75 12.78
CA ARG A 243 -36.29 18.55 13.84
C ARG A 243 -36.38 19.82 14.69
N TYR A 244 -37.60 20.29 14.98
CA TYR A 244 -37.85 21.54 15.71
C TYR A 244 -39.01 21.42 16.71
N TYR A 245 -39.13 22.42 17.60
CA TYR A 245 -40.09 22.44 18.71
C TYR A 245 -41.12 23.56 18.51
N GLY A 246 -42.42 23.22 18.45
CA GLY A 246 -43.51 24.19 18.15
C GLY A 246 -43.35 24.82 16.76
N ASP A 247 -43.97 25.97 16.47
CA ASP A 247 -43.82 26.68 15.17
C ASP A 247 -42.48 27.45 15.01
N LYS A 248 -41.39 27.01 15.68
CA LYS A 248 -40.10 27.73 15.66
C LYS A 248 -39.16 27.22 14.56
N HIS A 249 -38.52 28.15 13.87
CA HIS A 249 -37.49 27.85 12.86
C HIS A 249 -36.21 27.22 13.46
N VAL A 250 -35.59 26.34 12.69
CA VAL A 250 -34.24 25.81 12.93
C VAL A 250 -33.24 26.83 12.38
N LEU A 251 -32.41 27.39 13.26
CA LEU A 251 -31.51 28.50 12.95
C LEU A 251 -30.05 28.07 13.03
N ALA A 252 -29.26 28.43 12.02
CA ALA A 252 -27.83 28.22 11.99
C ALA A 252 -27.08 29.50 11.58
N ARG A 253 -26.00 29.84 12.28
CA ARG A 253 -25.20 31.05 12.02
C ARG A 253 -23.95 30.69 11.21
N VAL A 254 -23.71 31.42 10.12
CA VAL A 254 -22.55 31.20 9.24
C VAL A 254 -21.25 31.52 9.98
N VAL A 255 -20.27 30.63 9.93
CA VAL A 255 -18.95 30.79 10.58
C VAL A 255 -17.87 31.07 9.54
N THR A 256 -17.76 30.22 8.51
CA THR A 256 -16.77 30.40 7.44
C THR A 256 -17.41 30.16 6.07
N THR A 257 -16.87 30.82 5.05
CA THR A 257 -17.37 30.79 3.66
C THR A 257 -16.23 30.57 2.66
N GLY A 258 -16.54 30.10 1.46
CA GLY A 258 -15.60 29.91 0.35
C GLY A 258 -14.43 28.97 0.69
N PHE A 259 -13.21 29.36 0.31
CA PHE A 259 -11.99 28.58 0.50
C PHE A 259 -11.57 28.37 1.96
N ASP A 260 -12.17 29.11 2.91
CA ASP A 260 -11.90 29.01 4.33
C ASP A 260 -12.86 28.04 5.06
N THR A 261 -13.85 27.49 4.35
CA THR A 261 -14.63 26.33 4.82
C THR A 261 -13.78 25.07 4.86
N THR A 262 -14.25 24.05 5.59
CA THR A 262 -13.61 22.73 5.64
C THR A 262 -13.50 22.11 4.24
N LYS A 263 -14.56 22.18 3.43
CA LYS A 263 -14.56 21.76 2.01
C LYS A 263 -13.59 22.60 1.17
N GLY A 264 -13.63 23.92 1.33
CA GLY A 264 -12.78 24.87 0.61
C GLY A 264 -11.29 24.65 0.87
N ALA A 265 -10.90 24.33 2.11
CA ALA A 265 -9.53 24.02 2.48
C ALA A 265 -9.01 22.74 1.79
N LEU A 266 -9.88 21.73 1.62
CA LEU A 266 -9.57 20.52 0.85
C LEU A 266 -9.30 20.86 -0.62
N VAL A 267 -10.23 21.57 -1.27
CA VAL A 267 -10.12 22.02 -2.68
C VAL A 267 -8.87 22.88 -2.89
N LYS A 268 -8.61 23.85 -2.02
CA LYS A 268 -7.41 24.70 -2.04
C LYS A 268 -6.13 23.88 -2.08
N SER A 269 -6.11 22.77 -1.37
CA SER A 269 -4.91 21.93 -1.29
C SER A 269 -4.70 20.99 -2.47
N ILE A 270 -5.77 20.65 -3.20
CA ILE A 270 -5.70 19.95 -4.49
C ILE A 270 -5.16 20.91 -5.56
N LEU A 271 -5.60 22.17 -5.55
CA LEU A 271 -5.15 23.21 -6.49
C LEU A 271 -3.70 23.64 -6.25
N TYR A 272 -3.25 23.65 -4.98
CA TYR A 272 -1.90 24.08 -4.59
C TYR A 272 -1.19 22.99 -3.76
N PRO A 273 -0.81 21.86 -4.38
CA PRO A 273 -0.13 20.78 -3.69
C PRO A 273 1.24 21.24 -3.16
N THR A 274 1.66 20.71 -2.02
CA THR A 274 3.00 20.92 -1.49
C THR A 274 4.04 20.32 -2.44
N PRO A 275 5.14 21.03 -2.75
CA PRO A 275 6.12 20.55 -3.73
C PRO A 275 6.90 19.35 -3.18
N GLY A 276 6.40 18.14 -3.45
CA GLY A 276 7.14 16.90 -3.24
C GLY A 276 8.28 16.79 -4.25
N GLY A 277 9.52 16.79 -3.77
CA GLY A 277 10.71 16.79 -4.61
C GLY A 277 10.83 15.53 -5.48
N LEU A 278 10.36 15.58 -6.73
CA LEU A 278 10.72 14.58 -7.74
C LEU A 278 12.21 14.70 -8.08
N GLN A 279 13.05 14.00 -7.32
CA GLN A 279 14.50 13.90 -7.53
C GLN A 279 14.84 13.51 -8.97
N PHE A 280 14.03 12.67 -9.61
CA PHE A 280 14.21 12.26 -11.01
C PHE A 280 14.17 13.45 -11.99
N TYR A 281 13.22 14.37 -11.83
CA TYR A 281 13.10 15.55 -12.70
C TYR A 281 14.23 16.56 -12.46
N LYS A 282 14.61 16.75 -11.18
CA LYS A 282 15.79 17.58 -10.85
C LYS A 282 17.06 17.00 -11.45
N ASP A 283 17.22 15.68 -11.41
CA ASP A 283 18.37 14.98 -11.97
C ASP A 283 18.38 15.01 -13.50
N SER A 284 17.22 14.91 -14.16
CA SER A 284 17.14 15.05 -15.62
C SER A 284 17.55 16.45 -16.08
N LEU A 285 17.18 17.51 -15.35
CA LEU A 285 17.63 18.87 -15.66
C LEU A 285 19.15 19.03 -15.49
N LYS A 286 19.74 18.46 -14.43
CA LYS A 286 21.20 18.44 -14.25
C LYS A 286 21.90 17.70 -15.39
N PHE A 287 21.32 16.60 -15.87
CA PHE A 287 21.86 15.85 -16.99
C PHE A 287 21.80 16.64 -18.30
N VAL A 288 20.67 17.30 -18.58
CA VAL A 288 20.54 18.21 -19.73
C VAL A 288 21.59 19.33 -19.67
N PHE A 289 21.83 19.90 -18.50
CA PHE A 289 22.91 20.88 -18.32
C PHE A 289 24.30 20.30 -18.63
N ALA A 290 24.58 19.05 -18.24
CA ALA A 290 25.83 18.38 -18.60
C ALA A 290 25.95 18.15 -20.13
N LEU A 291 24.85 17.83 -20.82
CA LEU A 291 24.81 17.74 -22.27
C LEU A 291 25.15 19.09 -22.94
N PHE A 292 24.66 20.23 -22.42
CA PHE A 292 25.04 21.55 -22.92
C PHE A 292 26.54 21.84 -22.79
N ILE A 293 27.19 21.37 -21.72
CA ILE A 293 28.66 21.49 -21.56
C ILE A 293 29.37 20.69 -22.65
N ILE A 294 28.92 19.47 -22.94
CA ILE A 294 29.48 18.64 -24.03
C ILE A 294 29.28 19.33 -25.39
N ALA A 295 28.09 19.89 -25.63
CA ALA A 295 27.80 20.63 -26.85
C ALA A 295 28.71 21.85 -27.03
N ALA A 296 29.04 22.57 -25.94
CA ALA A 296 29.96 23.71 -25.99
C ALA A 296 31.39 23.29 -26.42
N PHE A 297 31.87 22.13 -25.97
CA PHE A 297 33.13 21.57 -26.47
C PHE A 297 33.05 21.19 -27.96
N GLY A 298 31.91 20.63 -28.39
CA GLY A 298 31.63 20.34 -29.79
C GLY A 298 31.64 21.58 -30.68
N ILE A 299 30.98 22.66 -30.25
CA ILE A 299 31.01 23.98 -30.91
C ILE A 299 32.46 24.47 -31.06
N GLY A 300 33.24 24.44 -29.96
CA GLY A 300 34.64 24.86 -29.99
C GLY A 300 35.48 24.05 -30.97
N TYR A 301 35.26 22.74 -31.05
CA TYR A 301 35.93 21.86 -32.01
C TYR A 301 35.51 22.13 -33.46
N CYS A 302 34.22 22.33 -33.73
CA CYS A 302 33.72 22.75 -35.05
C CYS A 302 34.35 24.07 -35.50
N LEU A 303 34.33 25.10 -34.65
CA LEU A 303 34.96 26.39 -34.94
C LEU A 303 36.45 26.23 -35.27
N TYR A 304 37.18 25.41 -34.49
CA TYR A 304 38.58 25.10 -34.78
C TYR A 304 38.78 24.45 -36.16
N LEU A 305 37.94 23.47 -36.53
CA LEU A 305 38.02 22.81 -37.84
C LEU A 305 37.76 23.80 -38.99
N TYR A 306 36.71 24.63 -38.89
CA TYR A 306 36.36 25.61 -39.93
C TYR A 306 37.41 26.71 -40.06
N ILE A 307 37.99 27.19 -38.96
CA ILE A 307 39.10 28.16 -38.99
C ILE A 307 40.35 27.52 -39.64
N SER A 308 40.67 26.28 -39.27
CA SER A 308 41.85 25.56 -39.80
C SER A 308 41.76 25.29 -41.31
N ARG A 309 40.55 25.21 -41.86
CA ARG A 309 40.28 25.04 -43.29
C ARG A 309 40.44 26.32 -44.12
N LYS A 310 40.68 27.48 -43.50
CA LYS A 310 40.74 28.79 -44.15
C LYS A 310 39.47 29.13 -44.95
N VAL A 311 38.31 28.75 -44.41
CA VAL A 311 37.00 29.12 -44.96
C VAL A 311 36.86 30.64 -44.95
N GLY A 312 36.32 31.22 -46.03
CA GLY A 312 36.25 32.67 -46.22
C GLY A 312 35.26 33.37 -45.28
N ILE A 313 35.51 34.66 -44.99
CA ILE A 313 34.64 35.51 -44.13
C ILE A 313 33.19 35.59 -44.66
N ALA A 314 32.98 35.38 -45.96
CA ALA A 314 31.65 35.34 -46.58
C ALA A 314 30.77 34.17 -46.10
N GLU A 315 31.36 33.10 -45.55
CA GLU A 315 30.67 31.88 -45.11
C GLU A 315 30.53 31.80 -43.57
N ILE A 316 30.82 32.89 -42.84
CA ILE A 316 30.71 32.96 -41.36
C ILE A 316 29.31 32.61 -40.87
N VAL A 317 28.27 33.02 -41.61
CA VAL A 317 26.87 32.71 -41.26
C VAL A 317 26.64 31.20 -41.23
N GLN A 318 27.17 30.48 -42.22
CA GLN A 318 27.06 29.02 -42.30
C GLN A 318 27.87 28.33 -41.19
N ILE A 319 29.07 28.82 -40.88
CA ILE A 319 29.89 28.32 -39.77
C ILE A 319 29.16 28.46 -38.42
N VAL A 320 28.50 29.60 -38.20
CA VAL A 320 27.74 29.85 -36.96
C VAL A 320 26.52 28.94 -36.88
N ILE A 321 25.74 28.80 -37.95
CA ILE A 321 24.57 27.92 -38.01
C ILE A 321 25.00 26.46 -37.73
N ARG A 322 26.03 25.96 -38.43
CA ARG A 322 26.54 24.59 -38.29
C ARG A 322 27.14 24.31 -36.92
N SER A 323 27.78 25.30 -36.33
CA SER A 323 28.29 25.18 -34.95
C SER A 323 27.14 25.13 -33.95
N LEU A 324 26.11 25.95 -34.11
CA LEU A 324 24.92 25.93 -33.25
C LEU A 324 24.08 24.65 -33.43
N ASP A 325 24.09 24.04 -34.62
CA ASP A 325 23.39 22.78 -34.87
C ASP A 325 23.92 21.62 -34.00
N VAL A 326 25.20 21.64 -33.65
CA VAL A 326 25.80 20.68 -32.70
C VAL A 326 25.04 20.63 -31.37
N VAL A 327 24.46 21.75 -30.93
CA VAL A 327 23.63 21.81 -29.72
C VAL A 327 22.33 21.03 -29.89
N THR A 328 21.70 21.12 -31.06
CA THR A 328 20.43 20.44 -31.37
C THR A 328 20.62 18.92 -31.45
N ILE A 329 21.78 18.46 -31.94
CA ILE A 329 22.15 17.04 -32.01
C ILE A 329 22.38 16.44 -30.61
N VAL A 330 23.06 17.18 -29.72
CA VAL A 330 23.42 16.67 -28.39
C VAL A 330 22.21 16.61 -27.45
N VAL A 331 21.26 17.54 -27.57
CA VAL A 331 20.06 17.63 -26.72
C VAL A 331 18.83 17.15 -27.50
N PRO A 332 18.43 15.86 -27.37
CA PRO A 332 17.37 15.32 -28.21
C PRO A 332 16.01 15.96 -27.87
N PRO A 333 15.25 16.43 -28.88
CA PRO A 333 13.97 17.11 -28.67
C PRO A 333 12.89 16.20 -28.07
N ALA A 334 12.98 14.89 -28.29
CA ALA A 334 12.03 13.90 -27.77
C ALA A 334 12.29 13.49 -26.30
N LEU A 335 13.37 13.97 -25.67
CA LEU A 335 13.77 13.57 -24.31
C LEU A 335 12.65 13.72 -23.26
N PRO A 336 11.84 14.80 -23.21
CA PRO A 336 10.80 14.97 -22.20
C PRO A 336 9.65 13.99 -22.36
N ALA A 337 9.21 13.77 -23.60
CA ALA A 337 8.19 12.79 -23.92
C ALA A 337 8.67 11.40 -23.52
N ALA A 338 9.94 11.08 -23.80
CA ALA A 338 10.55 9.81 -23.44
C ALA A 338 10.52 9.53 -21.92
N MET A 339 10.61 10.58 -21.07
CA MET A 339 10.53 10.42 -19.62
C MET A 339 9.13 10.07 -19.09
N THR A 340 8.07 10.48 -19.80
CA THR A 340 6.68 10.30 -19.36
C THR A 340 6.02 9.03 -19.89
N VAL A 341 6.59 8.43 -20.94
CA VAL A 341 6.10 7.19 -21.57
C VAL A 341 5.84 6.08 -20.54
N GLY A 342 6.78 5.82 -19.63
CA GLY A 342 6.62 4.80 -18.57
C GLY A 342 5.45 5.08 -17.63
N ILE A 343 5.23 6.35 -17.27
CA ILE A 343 4.14 6.78 -16.39
C ILE A 343 2.78 6.60 -17.09
N VAL A 344 2.66 7.02 -18.35
CA VAL A 344 1.41 6.95 -19.12
C VAL A 344 0.94 5.51 -19.27
N TYR A 345 1.84 4.58 -19.59
CA TYR A 345 1.49 3.17 -19.71
C TYR A 345 1.09 2.55 -18.36
N SER A 346 1.81 2.85 -17.27
CA SER A 346 1.43 2.39 -15.94
C SER A 346 0.09 2.97 -15.48
N GLN A 347 -0.20 4.24 -15.75
CA GLN A 347 -1.48 4.86 -15.43
C GLN A 347 -2.65 4.15 -16.13
N ASN A 348 -2.49 3.81 -17.41
CA ASN A 348 -3.51 3.06 -18.16
C ASN A 348 -3.73 1.65 -17.62
N ARG A 349 -2.69 0.98 -17.09
CA ARG A 349 -2.82 -0.35 -16.46
C ARG A 349 -3.45 -0.27 -15.08
N LEU A 350 -3.04 0.69 -14.25
CA LEU A 350 -3.67 0.94 -12.94
C LEU A 350 -5.16 1.23 -13.08
N LYS A 351 -5.56 2.02 -14.08
CA LYS A 351 -6.97 2.28 -14.37
C LYS A 351 -7.78 1.01 -14.65
N LYS A 352 -7.18 0.00 -15.30
CA LYS A 352 -7.83 -1.31 -15.54
C LYS A 352 -7.97 -2.12 -14.25
N LEU A 353 -7.07 -1.93 -13.28
CA LEU A 353 -7.14 -2.50 -11.94
C LEU A 353 -8.07 -1.69 -11.00
N LYS A 354 -8.87 -0.76 -11.54
CA LYS A 354 -9.73 0.15 -10.77
C LYS A 354 -8.97 1.03 -9.75
N ILE A 355 -7.70 1.32 -10.05
CA ILE A 355 -6.88 2.26 -9.29
C ILE A 355 -6.73 3.54 -10.12
N PHE A 356 -7.34 4.62 -9.66
CA PHE A 356 -7.33 5.92 -10.31
C PHE A 356 -6.19 6.78 -9.76
N CYS A 357 -5.50 7.50 -10.65
CA CYS A 357 -4.38 8.36 -10.29
C CYS A 357 -4.66 9.79 -10.77
N ILE A 358 -4.71 10.72 -9.82
CA ILE A 358 -4.92 12.16 -10.07
C ILE A 358 -3.57 12.84 -10.36
N SER A 359 -2.46 12.32 -9.81
CA SER A 359 -1.11 12.87 -9.96
C SER A 359 -0.14 11.86 -10.56
N PRO A 360 -0.06 11.74 -11.92
CA PRO A 360 0.74 10.72 -12.59
C PRO A 360 2.22 10.64 -12.19
N PRO A 361 2.95 11.75 -11.91
CA PRO A 361 4.35 11.67 -11.47
C PRO A 361 4.56 10.86 -10.17
N LYS A 362 3.54 10.76 -9.30
CA LYS A 362 3.61 9.95 -8.08
C LYS A 362 3.66 8.44 -8.35
N ILE A 363 3.33 7.97 -9.55
CA ILE A 363 3.48 6.55 -9.94
C ILE A 363 4.96 6.11 -9.80
N ASN A 364 5.91 6.92 -10.27
CA ASN A 364 7.34 6.62 -10.11
C ASN A 364 7.81 6.62 -8.65
N VAL A 365 7.14 7.38 -7.77
CA VAL A 365 7.44 7.43 -6.33
C VAL A 365 7.02 6.13 -5.65
N CYS A 366 5.94 5.49 -6.11
CA CYS A 366 5.49 4.18 -5.61
C CYS A 366 6.58 3.11 -5.75
N GLY A 367 7.43 3.20 -6.78
CA GLY A 367 8.54 2.27 -6.99
C GLY A 367 9.65 2.36 -5.93
N LYS A 368 9.70 3.45 -5.15
CA LYS A 368 10.72 3.72 -4.13
C LYS A 368 10.23 3.56 -2.70
N LEU A 369 8.98 3.15 -2.50
CA LEU A 369 8.40 3.00 -1.18
C LEU A 369 9.30 2.16 -0.28
N LYS A 370 9.54 2.66 0.94
CA LYS A 370 10.33 2.00 1.98
C LYS A 370 9.44 1.57 3.16
N LEU A 371 8.34 2.29 3.37
CA LEU A 371 7.45 2.12 4.51
C LEU A 371 5.99 2.31 4.08
N ALA A 372 5.11 1.43 4.55
CA ALA A 372 3.68 1.51 4.35
C ALA A 372 2.96 1.66 5.70
N CYS A 373 2.25 2.77 5.86
CA CYS A 373 1.36 3.05 6.97
C CYS A 373 -0.06 2.63 6.60
N PHE A 374 -0.75 1.97 7.53
CA PHE A 374 -2.12 1.53 7.38
C PHE A 374 -2.98 2.05 8.53
N ASP A 375 -4.17 2.57 8.22
CA ASP A 375 -5.24 2.61 9.23
C ASP A 375 -5.75 1.20 9.53
N LYS A 376 -6.44 1.02 10.67
CA LYS A 376 -6.92 -0.29 11.13
C LYS A 376 -8.37 -0.54 10.73
N THR A 377 -9.28 0.37 11.08
CA THR A 377 -10.73 0.18 10.90
C THR A 377 -11.07 0.51 9.46
N GLY A 378 -11.86 -0.32 8.76
CA GLY A 378 -12.23 -0.10 7.37
C GLY A 378 -11.09 -0.24 6.34
N THR A 379 -9.83 -0.21 6.79
CA THR A 379 -8.65 -0.52 5.97
C THR A 379 -8.16 -1.96 6.13
N LEU A 380 -7.60 -2.33 7.29
CA LEU A 380 -7.09 -3.70 7.57
C LEU A 380 -8.19 -4.68 8.00
N THR A 381 -9.22 -4.14 8.66
CA THR A 381 -10.40 -4.86 9.16
C THR A 381 -11.64 -4.42 8.38
N HIS A 382 -12.69 -5.23 8.39
CA HIS A 382 -13.98 -4.84 7.81
C HIS A 382 -14.57 -3.59 8.47
N ASP A 383 -15.39 -2.86 7.72
CA ASP A 383 -16.21 -1.77 8.25
C ASP A 383 -17.36 -2.37 9.07
N GLY A 384 -17.27 -2.26 10.39
CA GLY A 384 -18.27 -2.79 11.30
C GLY A 384 -17.68 -3.40 12.58
N LEU A 385 -18.57 -3.78 13.48
CA LEU A 385 -18.28 -4.47 14.73
C LEU A 385 -19.20 -5.67 14.82
N ASP A 386 -18.65 -6.87 14.94
CA ASP A 386 -19.46 -8.08 15.15
C ASP A 386 -19.60 -8.33 16.65
N MET A 387 -20.84 -8.54 17.11
CA MET A 387 -21.10 -8.98 18.47
C MET A 387 -20.61 -10.43 18.65
N ASN A 388 -19.71 -10.64 19.62
CA ASN A 388 -19.20 -11.97 19.96
C ASN A 388 -20.00 -12.58 21.11
N SER A 389 -20.11 -11.85 22.23
CA SER A 389 -20.81 -12.31 23.43
C SER A 389 -21.06 -11.17 24.41
N VAL A 390 -21.90 -11.44 25.40
CA VAL A 390 -22.14 -10.55 26.55
C VAL A 390 -21.76 -11.25 27.84
N LEU A 391 -21.19 -10.51 28.78
CA LEU A 391 -20.83 -10.96 30.12
C LEU A 391 -21.60 -10.15 31.17
N PRO A 392 -22.84 -10.55 31.51
CA PRO A 392 -23.59 -9.98 32.62
C PRO A 392 -22.86 -10.14 33.96
N SER A 393 -23.09 -9.18 34.85
CA SER A 393 -22.66 -9.20 36.25
C SER A 393 -23.88 -9.34 37.15
N ILE A 394 -23.94 -10.42 37.93
CA ILE A 394 -25.00 -10.70 38.91
C ILE A 394 -24.32 -10.88 40.27
N ASP A 395 -24.83 -10.22 41.32
CA ASP A 395 -24.27 -10.27 42.67
C ASP A 395 -22.76 -10.01 42.72
N SER A 396 -22.30 -9.07 41.87
CA SER A 396 -20.89 -8.66 41.75
C SER A 396 -19.95 -9.78 41.30
N GLN A 397 -20.46 -10.74 40.51
CA GLN A 397 -19.68 -11.75 39.81
C GLN A 397 -20.09 -11.82 38.34
N PHE A 398 -19.13 -12.03 37.44
CA PHE A 398 -19.44 -12.28 36.04
C PHE A 398 -20.07 -13.66 35.85
N THR A 399 -21.11 -13.72 35.04
CA THR A 399 -21.67 -14.98 34.56
C THR A 399 -20.81 -15.58 33.44
N GLN A 400 -21.17 -16.77 32.96
CA GLN A 400 -20.56 -17.29 31.73
C GLN A 400 -20.89 -16.40 30.53
N PRO A 401 -19.98 -16.29 29.53
CA PRO A 401 -20.22 -15.54 28.31
C PRO A 401 -21.46 -16.08 27.58
N VAL A 402 -22.38 -15.19 27.25
CA VAL A 402 -23.61 -15.51 26.53
C VAL A 402 -23.47 -15.05 25.09
N ALA A 403 -23.47 -15.99 24.14
CA ALA A 403 -23.31 -15.72 22.71
C ALA A 403 -24.61 -15.29 22.02
N ASP A 404 -25.78 -15.48 22.65
CA ASP A 404 -27.08 -15.11 22.10
C ASP A 404 -27.98 -14.50 23.19
N CYS A 405 -28.50 -13.29 22.95
CA CYS A 405 -29.41 -12.61 23.87
C CYS A 405 -30.68 -13.38 24.18
N HIS A 406 -31.09 -14.36 23.37
CA HIS A 406 -32.28 -15.19 23.66
C HIS A 406 -32.20 -15.97 24.97
N TYR A 407 -30.99 -16.25 25.47
CA TYR A 407 -30.78 -16.90 26.76
C TYR A 407 -30.95 -15.95 27.96
N LEU A 408 -31.12 -14.65 27.72
CA LEU A 408 -31.38 -13.63 28.74
C LEU A 408 -32.86 -13.21 28.68
N ASP A 409 -33.49 -13.05 29.85
CA ASP A 409 -34.85 -12.49 29.94
C ASP A 409 -34.88 -11.07 29.34
N SER A 410 -35.89 -10.78 28.52
CA SER A 410 -36.12 -9.44 27.95
C SER A 410 -36.32 -8.36 29.01
N ARG A 411 -36.69 -8.73 30.26
CA ARG A 411 -36.75 -7.81 31.41
C ARG A 411 -35.42 -7.61 32.13
N ASN A 412 -34.35 -8.28 31.71
CA ASN A 412 -33.03 -8.07 32.28
C ASN A 412 -32.54 -6.64 31.96
N LYS A 413 -32.14 -5.90 32.99
CA LYS A 413 -31.62 -4.53 32.86
C LYS A 413 -30.43 -4.43 31.90
N PHE A 414 -29.65 -5.51 31.73
CA PHE A 414 -28.58 -5.60 30.75
C PHE A 414 -29.10 -5.52 29.30
N VAL A 415 -30.17 -6.29 29.00
CA VAL A 415 -30.82 -6.29 27.68
C VAL A 415 -31.52 -4.96 27.43
N GLN A 416 -32.18 -4.39 28.45
CA GLN A 416 -32.77 -3.06 28.37
C GLN A 416 -31.72 -1.99 28.07
N ALA A 417 -30.55 -2.05 28.70
CA ALA A 417 -29.46 -1.12 28.45
C ALA A 417 -28.96 -1.21 27.00
N MET A 418 -28.81 -2.42 26.43
CA MET A 418 -28.46 -2.60 25.03
C MET A 418 -29.55 -2.07 24.08
N ALA A 419 -30.81 -2.37 24.37
CA ALA A 419 -31.93 -1.95 23.53
C ALA A 419 -32.22 -0.45 23.60
N THR A 420 -31.82 0.26 24.66
CA THR A 420 -32.20 1.68 24.85
C THR A 420 -31.03 2.66 24.79
N CYS A 421 -29.83 2.25 25.21
CA CYS A 421 -28.67 3.13 25.29
C CYS A 421 -27.98 3.22 23.92
N HIS A 422 -28.65 3.83 22.94
CA HIS A 422 -28.12 4.05 21.60
C HIS A 422 -28.54 5.41 21.04
N SER A 423 -27.97 5.76 19.89
CA SER A 423 -28.27 6.95 19.11
C SER A 423 -28.90 6.63 17.74
N LEU A 424 -29.31 5.37 17.53
CA LEU A 424 -30.00 4.92 16.31
C LEU A 424 -31.27 5.73 16.04
N THR A 425 -31.54 5.93 14.76
CA THR A 425 -32.74 6.59 14.20
C THR A 425 -33.25 5.75 13.03
N GLN A 426 -34.54 5.87 12.71
CA GLN A 426 -35.15 5.16 11.60
C GLN A 426 -35.34 6.14 10.42
N ILE A 427 -34.65 5.88 9.32
CA ILE A 427 -34.73 6.69 8.08
C ILE A 427 -35.20 5.75 6.97
N ASP A 428 -36.29 6.09 6.29
CA ASP A 428 -36.93 5.28 5.24
C ASP A 428 -37.21 3.83 5.66
N GLY A 429 -37.61 3.63 6.91
CA GLY A 429 -37.89 2.30 7.49
C GLY A 429 -36.64 1.49 7.87
N LYS A 430 -35.42 1.97 7.59
CA LYS A 430 -34.16 1.32 7.98
C LYS A 430 -33.53 1.97 9.20
N LEU A 431 -32.97 1.16 10.09
CA LEU A 431 -32.16 1.62 11.20
C LEU A 431 -30.84 2.21 10.69
N ASN A 432 -30.53 3.41 11.15
CA ASN A 432 -29.30 4.12 10.83
C ASN A 432 -28.69 4.69 12.10
N GLY A 433 -27.37 4.61 12.24
CA GLY A 433 -26.59 5.17 13.34
C GLY A 433 -25.23 4.50 13.47
N ASP A 434 -24.56 4.70 14.60
CA ASP A 434 -23.21 4.17 14.83
C ASP A 434 -23.19 2.63 14.65
N PRO A 435 -22.21 2.04 13.94
CA PRO A 435 -22.15 0.59 13.72
C PRO A 435 -22.11 -0.23 15.03
N LEU A 436 -21.52 0.30 16.10
CA LEU A 436 -21.54 -0.32 17.42
C LEU A 436 -22.96 -0.36 17.98
N ASP A 437 -23.69 0.76 17.86
CA ASP A 437 -25.07 0.86 18.30
C ASP A 437 -25.97 -0.08 17.50
N LEU A 438 -25.75 -0.16 16.18
CA LEU A 438 -26.50 -1.02 15.26
C LEU A 438 -26.30 -2.49 15.63
N SER A 439 -25.04 -2.94 15.72
CA SER A 439 -24.69 -4.33 16.06
C SER A 439 -25.20 -4.71 17.46
N MET A 440 -25.07 -3.81 18.44
CA MET A 440 -25.61 -4.03 19.79
C MET A 440 -27.14 -4.13 19.78
N PHE A 441 -27.85 -3.30 19.02
CA PHE A 441 -29.32 -3.30 18.94
C PHE A 441 -29.85 -4.52 18.18
N GLU A 442 -29.27 -4.83 17.02
CA GLU A 442 -29.59 -6.02 16.23
C GLU A 442 -29.38 -7.30 17.03
N PHE A 443 -28.32 -7.36 17.84
CA PHE A 443 -28.05 -8.48 18.75
C PHE A 443 -29.16 -8.70 19.80
N THR A 444 -29.94 -7.67 20.14
CA THR A 444 -31.10 -7.82 21.04
C THR A 444 -32.33 -8.39 20.34
N ASN A 445 -32.46 -8.27 19.02
CA ASN A 445 -33.69 -8.49 18.26
C ASN A 445 -34.89 -7.67 18.78
N TRP A 446 -34.67 -6.40 19.13
CA TRP A 446 -35.76 -5.46 19.45
C TRP A 446 -36.09 -4.59 18.24
N HIS A 447 -37.25 -3.95 18.28
CA HIS A 447 -37.71 -3.00 17.29
C HIS A 447 -37.77 -1.59 17.87
N LEU A 448 -37.27 -0.62 17.11
CA LEU A 448 -37.34 0.80 17.41
C LEU A 448 -38.47 1.40 16.58
N GLU A 449 -39.40 2.08 17.25
CA GLU A 449 -40.45 2.87 16.63
C GLU A 449 -40.22 4.35 16.98
N GLU A 450 -39.91 5.15 15.96
CA GLU A 450 -39.90 6.60 16.09
C GLU A 450 -41.29 7.17 15.75
N PRO A 451 -41.75 8.22 16.45
CA PRO A 451 -43.04 8.84 16.18
C PRO A 451 -43.08 9.46 14.77
N GLY A 452 -44.18 9.24 14.05
CA GLY A 452 -44.40 9.78 12.71
C GLY A 452 -44.62 11.30 12.68
N GLU A 453 -44.45 11.90 11.50
CA GLU A 453 -44.57 13.36 11.27
C GLU A 453 -45.91 13.95 11.76
N ASP A 454 -47.02 13.19 11.66
CA ASP A 454 -48.37 13.62 12.05
C ASP A 454 -48.65 13.58 13.57
N GLU A 455 -47.91 12.79 14.34
CA GLU A 455 -48.15 12.61 15.79
C GLU A 455 -47.47 13.69 16.63
N THR A 456 -46.32 14.17 16.19
CA THR A 456 -45.53 15.22 16.85
C THR A 456 -46.23 16.59 16.82
N ALA A 457 -47.11 16.82 15.85
CA ALA A 457 -47.89 18.05 15.71
C ALA A 457 -49.14 18.12 16.61
N ARG A 458 -49.59 16.98 17.16
CA ARG A 458 -50.83 16.92 17.97
C ARG A 458 -50.62 17.11 19.47
N TYR A 459 -49.38 16.99 19.96
CA TYR A 459 -49.07 17.09 21.38
C TYR A 459 -47.92 18.07 21.61
N ASP A 460 -48.09 19.02 22.54
CA ASP A 460 -47.06 19.99 22.99
C ASP A 460 -45.85 19.32 23.71
N MET A 461 -45.71 17.98 23.62
CA MET A 461 -44.65 17.20 24.23
C MET A 461 -44.05 16.23 23.20
N LEU A 462 -42.72 16.16 23.13
CA LEU A 462 -41.98 15.12 22.40
C LEU A 462 -42.54 13.74 22.77
N VAL A 463 -43.10 13.04 21.79
CA VAL A 463 -43.31 11.59 21.91
C VAL A 463 -41.91 10.96 21.91
N PRO A 464 -41.52 10.22 22.97
CA PRO A 464 -40.22 9.57 23.00
C PRO A 464 -40.18 8.43 21.97
N ALA A 465 -39.01 8.16 21.40
CA ALA A 465 -38.82 6.94 20.62
C ALA A 465 -39.08 5.72 21.51
N ILE A 466 -39.82 4.74 21.00
CA ILE A 466 -40.24 3.55 21.75
C ILE A 466 -39.42 2.37 21.25
N VAL A 467 -38.88 1.58 22.17
CA VAL A 467 -38.27 0.29 21.86
C VAL A 467 -39.11 -0.84 22.46
N LYS A 468 -39.32 -1.89 21.67
CA LYS A 468 -40.12 -3.07 22.07
C LYS A 468 -39.48 -4.38 21.58
N PRO A 469 -39.63 -5.48 22.33
CA PRO A 469 -39.12 -6.79 21.92
C PRO A 469 -39.94 -7.37 20.75
N SER A 470 -39.32 -8.22 19.91
CA SER A 470 -39.98 -8.82 18.74
C SER A 470 -41.08 -9.85 19.03
N LYS A 471 -41.24 -10.30 20.28
CA LYS A 471 -42.31 -11.24 20.68
C LYS A 471 -43.57 -10.46 21.09
N ASP A 472 -44.76 -11.06 20.93
CA ASP A 472 -46.09 -10.54 21.35
C ASP A 472 -46.24 -10.33 22.88
N PHE A 473 -45.31 -9.64 23.52
CA PHE A 473 -45.36 -9.22 24.91
C PHE A 473 -45.63 -7.71 24.96
N PRO A 474 -46.62 -7.23 25.75
CA PRO A 474 -46.90 -5.81 25.91
C PRO A 474 -45.83 -5.16 26.80
N TYR A 475 -44.61 -5.03 26.29
CA TYR A 475 -43.47 -4.47 27.00
C TYR A 475 -42.79 -3.40 26.14
N GLU A 476 -42.89 -2.15 26.57
CA GLU A 476 -42.42 -0.99 25.81
C GLU A 476 -41.59 -0.06 26.71
N ILE A 477 -40.49 0.46 26.19
CA ILE A 477 -39.65 1.43 26.89
C ILE A 477 -39.51 2.67 26.03
N GLY A 478 -39.89 3.83 26.58
CA GLY A 478 -39.67 5.13 25.95
C GLY A 478 -38.30 5.71 26.29
N ILE A 479 -37.59 6.21 25.29
CA ILE A 479 -36.33 6.95 25.44
C ILE A 479 -36.63 8.44 25.64
N ILE A 480 -36.46 8.94 26.86
CA ILE A 480 -36.88 10.28 27.28
C ILE A 480 -35.85 11.35 26.92
N ARG A 481 -34.58 11.06 27.19
CA ARG A 481 -33.47 11.98 26.92
C ARG A 481 -32.18 11.21 26.71
N GLN A 482 -31.43 11.59 25.69
CA GLN A 482 -30.13 11.04 25.41
C GLN A 482 -29.03 12.04 25.78
N PHE A 483 -27.96 11.54 26.37
CA PHE A 483 -26.66 12.20 26.54
C PHE A 483 -25.69 11.48 25.61
N PRO A 484 -25.52 11.93 24.36
CA PRO A 484 -24.78 11.16 23.39
C PRO A 484 -23.30 11.06 23.72
N PHE A 485 -22.65 10.13 23.02
CA PHE A 485 -21.25 9.83 23.24
C PHE A 485 -20.37 11.08 23.10
N SER A 486 -19.43 11.22 24.02
CA SER A 486 -18.40 12.26 23.99
C SER A 486 -17.05 11.57 24.03
N SER A 487 -16.17 11.87 23.07
CA SER A 487 -14.82 11.29 23.03
C SER A 487 -13.97 11.71 24.23
N THR A 488 -14.17 12.93 24.74
CA THR A 488 -13.52 13.43 25.96
C THR A 488 -14.00 12.70 27.21
N LEU A 489 -15.30 12.42 27.32
CA LEU A 489 -15.90 11.77 28.48
C LEU A 489 -15.88 10.23 28.39
N GLN A 490 -15.75 9.69 27.18
CA GLN A 490 -15.68 8.25 26.85
C GLN A 490 -16.93 7.43 27.23
N CYS A 491 -18.08 8.08 27.36
CA CYS A 491 -19.36 7.42 27.67
C CYS A 491 -20.54 8.12 26.99
N MET A 492 -21.68 7.42 26.97
CA MET A 492 -23.01 7.96 26.69
C MET A 492 -24.02 7.44 27.70
N SER A 493 -25.10 8.18 27.88
CA SER A 493 -26.16 7.82 28.81
C SER A 493 -27.53 8.14 28.23
N VAL A 494 -28.56 7.39 28.61
CA VAL A 494 -29.95 7.63 28.22
C VAL A 494 -30.84 7.54 29.44
N ILE A 495 -31.86 8.40 29.53
CA ILE A 495 -32.92 8.31 30.53
C ILE A 495 -34.12 7.68 29.84
N CYS A 496 -34.60 6.57 30.40
CA CYS A 496 -35.68 5.78 29.85
C CYS A 496 -36.82 5.62 30.86
N ARG A 497 -38.00 5.28 30.35
CA ARG A 497 -39.17 4.99 31.17
C ARG A 497 -39.95 3.82 30.58
N GLU A 498 -40.19 2.80 31.40
CA GLU A 498 -41.05 1.66 31.05
C GLU A 498 -42.53 2.06 31.03
N LEU A 499 -43.27 1.55 30.06
CA LEU A 499 -44.72 1.72 29.95
C LEU A 499 -45.39 1.12 31.21
N ASN A 500 -46.20 1.92 31.91
CA ASN A 500 -46.84 1.61 33.21
C ASN A 500 -45.98 1.76 34.48
N SER A 501 -44.69 2.13 34.36
CA SER A 501 -43.86 2.48 35.53
C SER A 501 -43.87 3.99 35.82
N GLN A 502 -43.84 4.37 37.11
CA GLN A 502 -43.61 5.77 37.52
C GLN A 502 -42.12 6.12 37.61
N ASN A 503 -41.24 5.12 37.69
CA ASN A 503 -39.81 5.33 37.88
C ASN A 503 -39.10 5.46 36.52
N MET A 504 -38.12 6.38 36.45
CA MET A 504 -37.22 6.50 35.30
C MET A 504 -35.89 5.80 35.62
N ILE A 505 -35.29 5.20 34.61
CA ILE A 505 -34.00 4.52 34.73
C ILE A 505 -33.01 5.20 33.77
N ALA A 506 -31.84 5.55 34.28
CA ALA A 506 -30.73 5.99 33.46
C ALA A 506 -29.85 4.78 33.10
N PHE A 507 -29.57 4.56 31.83
CA PHE A 507 -28.62 3.57 31.35
C PHE A 507 -27.39 4.26 30.78
N SER A 508 -26.21 3.75 31.11
CA SER A 508 -24.94 4.31 30.65
C SER A 508 -24.09 3.23 29.99
N LYS A 509 -23.42 3.59 28.89
CA LYS A 509 -22.42 2.73 28.24
C LYS A 509 -21.17 3.50 27.86
N GLY A 510 -20.02 2.83 27.85
CA GLY A 510 -18.76 3.48 27.52
C GLY A 510 -17.53 2.63 27.74
N ALA A 511 -16.38 3.31 27.76
CA ALA A 511 -15.10 2.68 28.10
C ALA A 511 -15.20 1.99 29.47
N PRO A 512 -14.79 0.71 29.60
CA PRO A 512 -14.95 -0.05 30.82
C PRO A 512 -14.39 0.63 32.07
N GLU A 513 -13.20 1.21 31.97
CA GLU A 513 -12.53 1.89 33.08
C GLU A 513 -13.27 3.16 33.51
N LYS A 514 -13.90 3.84 32.54
CA LYS A 514 -14.67 5.04 32.80
C LYS A 514 -16.00 4.69 33.48
N ILE A 515 -16.72 3.70 32.96
CA ILE A 515 -17.99 3.25 33.55
C ILE A 515 -17.76 2.69 34.95
N SER A 516 -16.72 1.87 35.16
CA SER A 516 -16.40 1.33 36.48
C SER A 516 -16.09 2.42 37.49
N SER A 517 -15.40 3.50 37.09
CA SER A 517 -15.12 4.65 37.97
C SER A 517 -16.36 5.43 38.42
N MET A 518 -17.47 5.30 37.68
CA MET A 518 -18.75 5.95 37.99
C MET A 518 -19.73 5.01 38.72
N CYS A 519 -19.38 3.73 38.85
CA CYS A 519 -20.19 2.73 39.52
C CYS A 519 -19.89 2.64 41.02
N HIS A 520 -20.85 2.18 41.81
CA HIS A 520 -20.60 1.79 43.19
C HIS A 520 -19.61 0.63 43.26
N CYS A 521 -18.52 0.80 44.03
CA CYS A 521 -17.43 -0.17 44.08
C CYS A 521 -17.87 -1.60 44.43
N HIS A 522 -18.92 -1.76 45.24
CA HIS A 522 -19.44 -3.08 45.64
C HIS A 522 -20.19 -3.81 44.53
N THR A 523 -20.57 -3.14 43.43
CA THR A 523 -21.29 -3.73 42.28
C THR A 523 -20.35 -4.21 41.19
N VAL A 524 -19.10 -3.76 41.19
CA VAL A 524 -18.08 -4.14 40.21
C VAL A 524 -17.43 -5.45 40.64
N PRO A 525 -17.37 -6.48 39.77
CA PRO A 525 -16.74 -7.75 40.10
C PRO A 525 -15.27 -7.61 40.49
N SER A 526 -14.80 -8.44 41.42
CA SER A 526 -13.40 -8.42 41.88
C SER A 526 -12.41 -8.82 40.78
N ASP A 527 -12.83 -9.62 39.80
CA ASP A 527 -12.04 -10.04 38.63
C ASP A 527 -12.21 -9.11 37.41
N PHE A 528 -12.86 -7.94 37.55
CA PHE A 528 -13.10 -6.97 36.47
C PHE A 528 -11.85 -6.62 35.66
N SER A 529 -10.78 -6.20 36.34
CA SER A 529 -9.55 -5.78 35.66
C SER A 529 -8.89 -6.94 34.90
N THR A 530 -8.90 -8.13 35.51
CA THR A 530 -8.34 -9.35 34.92
C THR A 530 -9.11 -9.77 33.67
N ARG A 531 -10.45 -9.79 33.73
CA ARG A 531 -11.32 -10.14 32.58
C ARG A 531 -11.22 -9.12 31.45
N LEU A 532 -11.25 -7.83 31.77
CA LEU A 532 -11.08 -6.78 30.77
C LEU A 532 -9.74 -6.91 30.03
N THR A 533 -8.66 -7.11 30.79
CA THR A 533 -7.32 -7.28 30.22
C THR A 533 -7.24 -8.55 29.36
N GLN A 534 -7.87 -9.65 29.79
CA GLN A 534 -7.93 -10.89 29.03
C GLN A 534 -8.62 -10.72 27.67
N TYR A 535 -9.82 -10.14 27.63
CA TYR A 535 -10.55 -9.94 26.38
C TYR A 535 -9.86 -8.90 25.47
N ALA A 536 -9.35 -7.81 26.05
CA ALA A 536 -8.60 -6.81 25.29
C ALA A 536 -7.30 -7.39 24.68
N ALA A 537 -6.60 -8.26 25.42
CA ALA A 537 -5.39 -8.94 24.95
C ALA A 537 -5.67 -9.99 23.85
N GLN A 538 -6.91 -10.51 23.80
CA GLN A 538 -7.40 -11.37 22.73
C GLN A 538 -7.92 -10.59 21.51
N GLY A 539 -7.81 -9.26 21.52
CA GLY A 539 -8.19 -8.41 20.39
C GLY A 539 -9.67 -8.00 20.35
N TYR A 540 -10.45 -8.36 21.38
CA TYR A 540 -11.85 -7.93 21.46
C TYR A 540 -11.96 -6.46 21.87
N ARG A 541 -12.95 -5.78 21.30
CA ARG A 541 -13.40 -4.47 21.76
C ARG A 541 -14.43 -4.68 22.87
N VAL A 542 -14.11 -4.15 24.05
CA VAL A 542 -14.92 -4.32 25.26
C VAL A 542 -15.61 -3.01 25.62
N ILE A 543 -16.93 -3.06 25.88
CA ILE A 543 -17.73 -1.92 26.34
C ILE A 543 -18.43 -2.31 27.63
N ALA A 544 -18.47 -1.41 28.62
CA ALA A 544 -19.21 -1.66 29.86
C ALA A 544 -20.58 -1.02 29.83
N LEU A 545 -21.53 -1.67 30.49
CA LEU A 545 -22.89 -1.18 30.73
C LEU A 545 -23.13 -0.99 32.23
N ALA A 546 -23.90 0.04 32.57
CA ALA A 546 -24.34 0.31 33.93
C ALA A 546 -25.70 1.01 33.91
N TYR A 547 -26.38 1.05 35.06
CA TYR A 547 -27.65 1.77 35.20
C TYR A 547 -27.79 2.48 36.55
N LYS A 548 -28.75 3.39 36.64
CA LYS A 548 -29.17 4.06 37.87
C LYS A 548 -30.67 4.27 37.89
N GLU A 549 -31.31 3.87 38.97
CA GLU A 549 -32.73 4.18 39.20
C GLU A 549 -32.87 5.62 39.69
N MET A 550 -33.70 6.40 39.01
CA MET A 550 -33.99 7.77 39.41
C MET A 550 -35.03 7.78 40.52
N SER A 551 -34.99 8.79 41.39
CA SER A 551 -35.97 8.96 42.46
C SER A 551 -37.41 8.99 41.89
N VAL A 552 -38.37 8.42 42.63
CA VAL A 552 -39.81 8.47 42.30
C VAL A 552 -40.33 9.91 42.14
N LYS A 553 -39.64 10.90 42.74
CA LYS A 553 -39.96 12.32 42.60
C LYS A 553 -39.46 12.95 41.29
N PHE A 554 -38.59 12.26 40.55
CA PHE A 554 -37.95 12.77 39.34
C PHE A 554 -38.95 12.80 38.18
N LYS A 555 -39.37 14.00 37.78
CA LYS A 555 -40.42 14.18 36.75
C LYS A 555 -39.83 14.48 35.37
N TRP A 556 -40.67 14.37 34.33
CA TRP A 556 -40.32 14.69 32.94
C TRP A 556 -39.60 16.03 32.75
N LYS A 557 -40.10 17.11 33.39
CA LYS A 557 -39.50 18.45 33.28
C LYS A 557 -38.07 18.50 33.84
N GLU A 558 -37.77 17.71 34.86
CA GLU A 558 -36.45 17.62 35.46
C GLU A 558 -35.51 16.78 34.58
N ALA A 559 -36.03 15.69 33.99
CA ALA A 559 -35.29 14.88 33.01
C ALA A 559 -34.76 15.73 31.84
N GLN A 560 -35.52 16.70 31.35
CA GLN A 560 -35.10 17.59 30.25
C GLN A 560 -34.06 18.65 30.64
N ARG A 561 -33.89 18.95 31.94
CA ARG A 561 -32.98 20.00 32.44
C ARG A 561 -31.80 19.48 33.25
N VAL A 562 -31.81 18.20 33.63
CA VAL A 562 -30.74 17.60 34.44
C VAL A 562 -29.38 17.72 33.75
N LYS A 563 -28.34 18.01 34.53
CA LYS A 563 -26.96 18.04 34.06
C LYS A 563 -26.41 16.61 33.92
N ARG A 564 -25.49 16.44 32.98
CA ARG A 564 -24.88 15.13 32.66
C ARG A 564 -24.22 14.47 33.88
N ASP A 565 -23.50 15.25 34.69
CA ASP A 565 -22.76 14.75 35.86
C ASP A 565 -23.64 14.12 36.94
N ILE A 566 -24.92 14.48 37.02
CA ILE A 566 -25.89 13.92 37.99
C ILE A 566 -26.38 12.53 37.56
N VAL A 567 -26.41 12.31 36.24
CA VAL A 567 -26.82 11.05 35.62
C VAL A 567 -25.65 10.08 35.62
N GLU A 568 -24.44 10.56 35.33
CA GLU A 568 -23.20 9.77 35.19
C GLU A 568 -22.43 9.64 36.52
N CYS A 569 -23.14 9.37 37.61
CA CYS A 569 -22.55 9.10 38.93
C CYS A 569 -23.39 8.07 39.69
N ASP A 570 -22.80 7.38 40.67
CA ASP A 570 -23.49 6.42 41.54
C ASP A 570 -24.26 5.34 40.74
N LEU A 571 -23.60 4.77 39.73
CA LEU A 571 -24.18 3.77 38.85
C LEU A 571 -24.06 2.36 39.47
N THR A 572 -24.93 1.45 39.05
CA THR A 572 -24.82 0.00 39.32
C THR A 572 -24.28 -0.69 38.08
N PHE A 573 -23.18 -1.41 38.23
CA PHE A 573 -22.52 -2.10 37.13
C PHE A 573 -23.37 -3.27 36.62
N LEU A 574 -23.55 -3.38 35.30
CA LEU A 574 -24.35 -4.44 34.67
C LEU A 574 -23.50 -5.54 34.03
N GLY A 575 -22.32 -5.21 33.51
CA GLY A 575 -21.44 -6.18 32.84
C GLY A 575 -20.73 -5.62 31.62
N LEU A 576 -20.19 -6.52 30.79
CA LEU A 576 -19.36 -6.21 29.61
C LEU A 576 -19.98 -6.74 28.31
N LEU A 577 -19.86 -5.96 27.24
CA LEU A 577 -20.14 -6.35 25.85
C LEU A 577 -18.81 -6.65 25.17
N ILE A 578 -18.72 -7.81 24.51
CA ILE A 578 -17.53 -8.27 23.79
C ILE A 578 -17.83 -8.26 22.30
N MET A 579 -17.08 -7.44 21.56
CA MET A 579 -17.18 -7.30 20.11
C MET A 579 -15.82 -7.58 19.45
N GLN A 580 -15.82 -7.91 18.18
CA GLN A 580 -14.60 -8.15 17.40
C GLN A 580 -14.57 -7.34 16.11
N ASN A 581 -13.39 -6.88 15.72
CA ASN A 581 -13.10 -6.36 14.39
C ASN A 581 -12.39 -7.44 13.60
N THR A 582 -13.09 -8.03 12.63
CA THR A 582 -12.55 -9.10 11.80
C THR A 582 -11.60 -8.54 10.74
N LEU A 583 -10.45 -9.21 10.57
CA LEU A 583 -9.50 -8.89 9.50
C LEU A 583 -10.12 -9.19 8.14
N LYS A 584 -9.82 -8.36 7.14
CA LYS A 584 -10.13 -8.71 5.74
C LYS A 584 -9.26 -9.88 5.29
N PRO A 585 -9.79 -10.81 4.49
CA PRO A 585 -9.05 -12.01 4.08
C PRO A 585 -7.76 -11.67 3.30
N GLU A 586 -7.73 -10.55 2.57
CA GLU A 586 -6.58 -10.09 1.80
C GLU A 586 -5.48 -9.46 2.66
N THR A 587 -5.79 -9.04 3.89
CA THR A 587 -4.86 -8.27 4.74
C THR A 587 -3.59 -9.04 5.06
N THR A 588 -3.69 -10.24 5.65
CA THR A 588 -2.53 -11.04 6.04
C THR A 588 -1.63 -11.42 4.86
N PRO A 589 -2.16 -11.90 3.71
CA PRO A 589 -1.36 -12.14 2.51
C PRO A 589 -0.58 -10.91 2.03
N VAL A 590 -1.20 -9.74 2.01
CA VAL A 590 -0.55 -8.49 1.57
C VAL A 590 0.57 -8.08 2.53
N ILE A 591 0.35 -8.13 3.84
CA ILE A 591 1.38 -7.82 4.84
C ILE A 591 2.57 -8.78 4.70
N ARG A 592 2.32 -10.07 4.46
CA ARG A 592 3.38 -11.06 4.21
C ARG A 592 4.19 -10.76 2.95
N ILE A 593 3.55 -10.32 1.86
CA ILE A 593 4.23 -9.89 0.63
C ILE A 593 5.13 -8.66 0.91
N LEU A 594 4.64 -7.69 1.68
CA LEU A 594 5.41 -6.50 2.06
C LEU A 594 6.62 -6.86 2.91
N HIS A 595 6.44 -7.73 3.91
CA HIS A 595 7.54 -8.22 4.75
C HIS A 595 8.59 -8.97 3.91
N ASN A 596 8.16 -9.86 3.02
CA ASN A 596 9.05 -10.59 2.10
C ASN A 596 9.82 -9.67 1.14
N ALA A 597 9.29 -8.49 0.85
CA ALA A 597 9.95 -7.46 0.05
C ALA A 597 10.79 -6.46 0.87
N ASN A 598 10.98 -6.70 2.18
CA ASN A 598 11.62 -5.78 3.13
C ASN A 598 10.98 -4.37 3.14
N ILE A 599 9.65 -4.31 3.03
CA ILE A 599 8.88 -3.08 3.21
C ILE A 599 8.36 -3.05 4.63
N ARG A 600 8.74 -2.02 5.38
CA ARG A 600 8.29 -1.86 6.76
C ARG A 600 6.81 -1.48 6.78
N THR A 601 6.03 -2.15 7.61
CA THR A 601 4.62 -1.90 7.82
C THR A 601 4.41 -1.23 9.19
N VAL A 602 3.54 -0.23 9.25
CA VAL A 602 3.22 0.52 10.48
C VAL A 602 1.71 0.68 10.55
N MET A 603 1.11 0.39 11.71
CA MET A 603 -0.29 0.63 11.98
C MET A 603 -0.46 1.98 12.69
N ILE A 604 -1.39 2.80 12.21
CA ILE A 604 -1.74 4.09 12.82
C ILE A 604 -3.25 4.09 13.04
N THR A 605 -3.72 4.04 14.29
CA THR A 605 -5.15 3.89 14.58
C THR A 605 -5.60 4.76 15.77
N GLY A 606 -6.90 5.06 15.80
CA GLY A 606 -7.58 5.69 16.95
C GLY A 606 -7.95 4.71 18.06
N ASP A 607 -7.82 3.40 17.84
CA ASP A 607 -8.26 2.35 18.76
C ASP A 607 -7.35 2.19 19.99
N ASN A 608 -7.80 1.37 20.95
CA ASN A 608 -7.00 0.98 22.12
C ASN A 608 -5.72 0.25 21.68
N ILE A 609 -4.62 0.52 22.38
CA ILE A 609 -3.29 -0.03 22.11
C ILE A 609 -3.26 -1.57 22.16
N LEU A 610 -3.96 -2.21 23.10
CA LEU A 610 -3.99 -3.67 23.21
C LEU A 610 -4.70 -4.32 22.01
N THR A 611 -5.84 -3.76 21.61
CA THR A 611 -6.57 -4.19 20.41
C THR A 611 -5.72 -4.01 19.15
N ALA A 612 -5.04 -2.86 19.01
CA ALA A 612 -4.16 -2.59 17.88
C ALA A 612 -2.97 -3.58 17.83
N ILE A 613 -2.40 -3.93 18.98
CA ILE A 613 -1.33 -4.94 19.08
C ILE A 613 -1.84 -6.33 18.71
N SER A 614 -3.05 -6.72 19.15
CA SER A 614 -3.65 -8.00 18.74
C SER A 614 -3.82 -8.06 17.23
N VAL A 615 -4.45 -7.03 16.62
CA VAL A 615 -4.64 -6.97 15.16
C VAL A 615 -3.30 -6.99 14.43
N ALA A 616 -2.27 -6.30 14.96
CA ALA A 616 -0.92 -6.32 14.38
C ALA A 616 -0.27 -7.72 14.44
N ARG A 617 -0.58 -8.54 15.46
CA ARG A 617 -0.14 -9.93 15.54
C ARG A 617 -0.95 -10.84 14.62
N ASP A 618 -2.26 -10.64 14.55
CA ASP A 618 -3.17 -11.45 13.74
C ASP A 618 -2.92 -11.28 12.23
N CYS A 619 -2.54 -10.07 11.79
CA CYS A 619 -2.16 -9.80 10.40
C CYS A 619 -0.68 -10.03 10.09
N GLU A 620 0.10 -10.57 11.04
CA GLU A 620 1.54 -10.81 10.91
C GLU A 620 2.39 -9.53 10.68
N MET A 621 1.87 -8.35 11.03
CA MET A 621 2.67 -7.12 11.08
C MET A 621 3.75 -7.19 12.18
N VAL A 622 3.43 -7.90 13.26
CA VAL A 622 4.35 -8.34 14.31
C VAL A 622 4.24 -9.85 14.41
N LYS A 623 5.34 -10.60 14.29
CA LYS A 623 5.25 -12.08 14.33
C LYS A 623 4.92 -12.55 15.75
N LYS A 624 4.31 -13.72 15.87
CA LYS A 624 3.91 -14.31 17.16
C LYS A 624 5.05 -14.44 18.17
N HIS A 625 6.29 -14.63 17.70
CA HIS A 625 7.49 -14.78 18.55
C HIS A 625 8.23 -13.45 18.81
N ASP A 626 7.89 -12.37 18.10
CA ASP A 626 8.57 -11.09 18.25
C ASP A 626 8.05 -10.37 19.51
N GLN A 627 8.98 -9.82 20.29
CA GLN A 627 8.65 -9.08 21.50
C GLN A 627 8.12 -7.69 21.13
N ILE A 628 6.99 -7.30 21.71
CA ILE A 628 6.42 -5.97 21.59
C ILE A 628 6.27 -5.33 22.98
N TYR A 629 6.80 -4.12 23.12
CA TYR A 629 6.70 -3.36 24.35
C TYR A 629 5.79 -2.16 24.17
N ILE A 630 4.95 -1.89 25.17
CA ILE A 630 4.24 -0.62 25.27
C ILE A 630 5.20 0.38 25.92
N LEU A 631 5.39 1.52 25.26
CA LEU A 631 6.14 2.65 25.80
C LEU A 631 5.16 3.64 26.44
N GLU A 632 5.32 3.86 27.74
CA GLU A 632 4.50 4.79 28.52
C GLU A 632 5.36 5.85 29.21
N THR A 633 4.72 6.95 29.60
CA THR A 633 5.34 7.97 30.46
C THR A 633 4.72 7.93 31.85
N LYS A 634 5.54 7.83 32.90
CA LYS A 634 5.11 8.08 34.27
C LYS A 634 5.43 9.52 34.65
N ASN A 635 4.47 10.19 35.29
CA ASN A 635 4.72 11.47 35.93
C ASN A 635 5.01 11.19 37.41
N GLU A 636 6.18 11.54 37.90
CA GLU A 636 6.40 11.70 39.34
C GLU A 636 6.11 13.16 39.70
N ASP A 637 5.36 13.40 40.77
CA ASP A 637 4.95 14.75 41.22
C ASP A 637 6.13 15.68 41.54
N THR A 638 7.36 15.16 41.55
CA THR A 638 8.61 15.86 41.91
C THR A 638 9.51 16.20 40.73
N ASN A 639 9.29 15.67 39.52
CA ASN A 639 10.17 15.86 38.35
C ASN A 639 9.48 16.58 37.18
N PRO A 640 10.09 17.62 36.58
CA PRO A 640 9.49 18.34 35.45
C PRO A 640 9.54 17.58 34.12
N VAL A 641 10.33 16.51 34.03
CA VAL A 641 10.48 15.66 32.85
C VAL A 641 9.90 14.28 33.15
N PRO A 642 8.91 13.79 32.38
CA PRO A 642 8.23 12.53 32.66
C PRO A 642 9.10 11.31 32.29
N GLU A 643 9.25 10.35 33.19
CA GLU A 643 10.09 9.16 32.97
C GLU A 643 9.47 8.21 31.92
N LEU A 644 10.30 7.68 31.03
CA LEU A 644 9.91 6.68 30.03
C LEU A 644 10.04 5.25 30.57
N VAL A 645 8.97 4.47 30.42
CA VAL A 645 8.85 3.11 30.95
C VAL A 645 8.41 2.14 29.86
N LEU A 646 9.05 0.96 29.82
CA LEU A 646 8.65 -0.14 28.93
C LEU A 646 7.87 -1.20 29.71
N GLN A 647 6.72 -1.59 29.17
CA GLN A 647 5.90 -2.70 29.67
C GLN A 647 5.88 -3.85 28.65
N ASN A 648 6.18 -5.07 29.09
CA ASN A 648 6.13 -6.26 28.23
C ASN A 648 4.75 -6.93 28.30
N ILE A 649 4.16 -7.22 27.14
CA ILE A 649 2.90 -7.97 27.02
C ILE A 649 3.25 -9.46 26.89
N GLY A 650 3.34 -10.16 28.03
CA GLY A 650 3.53 -11.62 28.04
C GLY A 650 4.11 -12.23 29.33
N SER A 651 4.73 -11.43 30.20
CA SER A 651 5.21 -11.89 31.50
C SER A 651 4.24 -11.47 32.61
N THR A 652 3.71 -12.44 33.36
CA THR A 652 2.87 -12.23 34.55
C THR A 652 3.59 -11.52 35.71
N ASN A 653 4.89 -11.22 35.56
CA ASN A 653 5.64 -10.36 36.46
C ASN A 653 5.74 -8.96 35.83
N ASP A 654 5.08 -7.97 36.45
CA ASP A 654 5.14 -6.53 36.15
C ASP A 654 6.56 -5.94 36.40
N LEU A 655 7.55 -6.36 35.61
CA LEU A 655 8.86 -5.73 35.60
C LEU A 655 8.85 -4.56 34.62
N SER A 656 8.23 -3.46 35.02
CA SER A 656 8.38 -2.17 34.36
C SER A 656 9.84 -1.73 34.43
N ARG A 657 10.53 -1.61 33.29
CA ARG A 657 11.92 -1.12 33.24
C ARG A 657 11.93 0.34 32.85
N SER A 658 12.64 1.17 33.61
CA SER A 658 13.00 2.52 33.16
C SER A 658 13.88 2.41 31.92
N VAL A 659 13.67 3.30 30.95
CA VAL A 659 14.42 3.30 29.70
C VAL A 659 15.66 4.18 29.86
N PRO A 660 16.88 3.61 30.02
CA PRO A 660 18.09 4.39 29.88
C PRO A 660 18.19 4.91 28.44
N ILE A 661 18.82 6.07 28.27
CA ILE A 661 19.00 6.73 26.96
C ILE A 661 19.74 5.82 25.95
N ASP A 662 20.54 4.85 26.44
CA ASP A 662 21.29 3.86 25.67
C ASP A 662 20.61 2.47 25.54
N PHE A 663 19.29 2.38 25.75
CA PHE A 663 18.59 1.09 25.62
C PHE A 663 18.67 0.55 24.18
N ASP A 664 19.13 -0.70 24.02
CA ASP A 664 19.21 -1.31 22.69
C ASP A 664 17.85 -1.82 22.22
N PHE A 665 17.25 -1.10 21.27
CA PHE A 665 15.98 -1.45 20.61
C PHE A 665 16.16 -2.36 19.38
N SER A 666 17.33 -2.98 19.20
CA SER A 666 17.68 -3.73 17.99
C SER A 666 16.75 -4.91 17.67
N HIS A 667 16.16 -5.54 18.70
CA HIS A 667 15.37 -6.77 18.59
C HIS A 667 13.92 -6.68 19.10
N CYS A 668 13.32 -5.49 19.15
CA CYS A 668 11.95 -5.33 19.64
C CYS A 668 11.07 -4.42 18.78
N HIS A 669 9.76 -4.65 18.86
CA HIS A 669 8.72 -3.76 18.38
C HIS A 669 8.24 -2.86 19.52
N LEU A 670 7.87 -1.62 19.19
CA LEU A 670 7.25 -0.71 20.15
C LEU A 670 5.81 -0.38 19.75
N ALA A 671 4.98 -0.15 20.76
CA ALA A 671 3.66 0.42 20.64
C ALA A 671 3.59 1.72 21.47
N ILE A 672 3.08 2.79 20.86
CA ILE A 672 3.01 4.13 21.48
C ILE A 672 1.58 4.66 21.38
N ASP A 673 1.08 5.25 22.46
CA ASP A 673 -0.22 5.93 22.47
C ASP A 673 -0.11 7.44 22.18
N GLY A 674 -1.21 8.06 21.79
CA GLY A 674 -1.26 9.50 21.44
C GLY A 674 -0.81 10.44 22.57
N LYS A 675 -1.01 10.08 23.84
CA LYS A 675 -0.61 10.90 24.99
C LYS A 675 0.91 10.85 25.19
N THR A 676 1.48 9.65 25.15
CA THR A 676 2.93 9.42 25.27
C THR A 676 3.68 10.05 24.12
N TRP A 677 3.15 9.96 22.89
CA TRP A 677 3.70 10.64 21.71
C TRP A 677 3.93 12.14 21.94
N ASN A 678 2.92 12.86 22.44
CA ASN A 678 3.01 14.31 22.64
C ASN A 678 4.09 14.67 23.69
N LYS A 679 4.20 13.86 24.75
CA LYS A 679 5.24 14.03 25.77
C LYS A 679 6.63 13.74 25.21
N ILE A 680 6.82 12.65 24.46
CA ILE A 680 8.10 12.31 23.81
C ILE A 680 8.54 13.42 22.87
N LYS A 681 7.63 13.93 22.04
CA LYS A 681 7.93 15.03 21.12
C LYS A 681 8.38 16.31 21.83
N THR A 682 7.81 16.59 23.00
CA THR A 682 8.08 17.81 23.77
C THR A 682 9.35 17.70 24.61
N PHE A 683 9.54 16.57 25.31
CA PHE A 683 10.59 16.40 26.31
C PHE A 683 11.78 15.56 25.83
N TYR A 684 11.60 14.72 24.80
CA TYR A 684 12.63 13.79 24.28
C TYR A 684 12.79 13.86 22.74
N PRO A 685 12.99 15.05 22.13
CA PRO A 685 13.10 15.18 20.68
C PRO A 685 14.32 14.45 20.09
N GLU A 686 15.39 14.26 20.86
CA GLU A 686 16.62 13.61 20.39
C GLU A 686 16.48 12.08 20.21
N ILE A 687 15.65 11.43 21.03
CA ILE A 687 15.43 9.97 21.00
C ILE A 687 14.31 9.60 20.01
N LEU A 688 13.45 10.57 19.67
CA LEU A 688 12.30 10.38 18.79
C LEU A 688 12.63 9.67 17.45
N PRO A 689 13.71 10.01 16.71
CA PRO A 689 14.13 9.27 15.53
C PRO A 689 14.33 7.76 15.76
N HIS A 690 14.99 7.39 16.86
CA HIS A 690 15.28 5.99 17.19
C HIS A 690 14.00 5.23 17.53
N LEU A 691 13.08 5.85 18.28
CA LEU A 691 11.77 5.27 18.60
C LEU A 691 10.92 5.08 17.34
N LEU A 692 10.91 6.08 16.44
CA LEU A 692 10.19 6.02 15.18
C LEU A 692 10.67 4.91 14.24
N VAL A 693 11.94 4.50 14.32
CA VAL A 693 12.48 3.38 13.51
C VAL A 693 11.96 2.02 14.00
N ARG A 694 11.52 1.91 15.25
CA ARG A 694 11.11 0.62 15.88
C ARG A 694 9.63 0.52 16.21
N THR A 695 8.94 1.65 16.35
CA THR A 695 7.51 1.66 16.67
C THR A 695 6.69 1.14 15.50
N THR A 696 5.93 0.07 15.75
CA THR A 696 5.10 -0.59 14.72
C THR A 696 3.64 -0.22 14.87
N VAL A 697 3.19 0.04 16.11
CA VAL A 697 1.80 0.36 16.41
C VAL A 697 1.72 1.75 17.04
N PHE A 698 0.96 2.64 16.42
CA PHE A 698 0.58 3.93 16.98
C PHE A 698 -0.93 3.91 17.23
N ALA A 699 -1.32 3.96 18.50
CA ALA A 699 -2.71 3.79 18.93
C ALA A 699 -3.25 5.07 19.60
N ARG A 700 -4.59 5.21 19.65
CA ARG A 700 -5.27 6.42 20.12
C ARG A 700 -4.76 7.72 19.48
N PHE A 701 -4.34 7.66 18.21
CA PHE A 701 -3.86 8.83 17.47
C PHE A 701 -5.00 9.66 16.91
N GLN A 702 -4.93 10.97 17.15
CA GLN A 702 -5.81 11.97 16.54
C GLN A 702 -5.42 12.22 15.07
N PRO A 703 -6.34 12.69 14.20
CA PRO A 703 -6.05 12.98 12.79
C PRO A 703 -4.79 13.84 12.56
N ASP A 704 -4.61 14.88 13.38
CA ASP A 704 -3.43 15.75 13.30
C ASP A 704 -2.14 15.01 13.67
N GLN A 705 -2.20 14.09 14.64
CA GLN A 705 -1.07 13.25 15.04
C GLN A 705 -0.68 12.26 13.94
N LYS A 706 -1.67 11.69 13.21
CA LYS A 706 -1.40 10.85 12.03
C LYS A 706 -0.60 11.64 10.99
N THR A 707 -1.03 12.86 10.69
CA THR A 707 -0.34 13.75 9.74
C THR A 707 1.08 14.07 10.19
N GLN A 708 1.26 14.42 11.47
CA GLN A 708 2.59 14.71 12.03
C GLN A 708 3.52 13.49 11.97
N LEU A 709 3.03 12.28 12.28
CA LEU A 709 3.82 11.06 12.22
C LEU A 709 4.34 10.81 10.81
N ILE A 710 3.50 10.95 9.78
CA ILE A 710 3.93 10.83 8.38
C ILE A 710 5.07 11.79 8.08
N MET A 711 4.96 13.06 8.48
CA MET A 711 6.02 14.06 8.26
C MET A 711 7.33 13.71 8.99
N HIS A 712 7.27 13.21 10.22
CA HIS A 712 8.49 12.81 10.94
C HIS A 712 9.13 11.57 10.30
N LEU A 713 8.36 10.59 9.85
CA LEU A 713 8.89 9.45 9.11
C LEU A 713 9.58 9.89 7.81
N GLN A 714 9.03 10.90 7.13
CA GLN A 714 9.67 11.50 5.95
C GLN A 714 10.99 12.20 6.27
N SER A 715 11.08 12.90 7.41
CA SER A 715 12.34 13.53 7.84
C SER A 715 13.47 12.54 8.12
N LEU A 716 13.13 11.26 8.35
CA LEU A 716 14.09 10.15 8.49
C LEU A 716 14.45 9.50 7.14
N ASP A 717 14.19 10.17 6.01
CA ASP A 717 14.42 9.69 4.65
C ASP A 717 13.60 8.43 4.27
N TYR A 718 12.50 8.14 4.97
CA TYR A 718 11.55 7.14 4.49
C TYR A 718 10.69 7.70 3.35
N VAL A 719 10.59 6.93 2.27
CA VAL A 719 9.52 7.14 1.29
C VAL A 719 8.29 6.41 1.82
N VAL A 720 7.38 7.20 2.41
CA VAL A 720 6.21 6.73 3.16
C VAL A 720 4.97 6.68 2.28
N SER A 721 4.25 5.57 2.34
CA SER A 721 2.85 5.48 1.90
C SER A 721 1.90 5.48 3.07
N MET A 722 0.69 6.00 2.87
CA MET A 722 -0.44 5.91 3.79
C MET A 722 -1.63 5.31 3.03
N VAL A 723 -2.25 4.28 3.60
CA VAL A 723 -3.49 3.68 3.10
C VAL A 723 -4.56 3.85 4.18
N GLY A 724 -5.69 4.41 3.78
CA GLY A 724 -6.81 4.72 4.68
C GLY A 724 -8.11 4.84 3.90
N ASP A 725 -9.22 4.73 4.59
CA ASP A 725 -10.58 4.75 4.05
C ASP A 725 -11.41 5.91 4.60
N GLY A 726 -11.09 6.41 5.80
CA GLY A 726 -11.80 7.51 6.46
C GLY A 726 -11.20 8.90 6.24
N ALA A 727 -11.99 9.95 6.49
CA ALA A 727 -11.49 11.33 6.43
C ALA A 727 -10.58 11.71 7.61
N ASN A 728 -10.63 10.93 8.70
CA ASN A 728 -9.62 11.02 9.76
C ASN A 728 -8.19 10.81 9.23
N ASP A 729 -8.04 10.14 8.09
CA ASP A 729 -6.76 9.92 7.41
C ASP A 729 -6.45 10.94 6.32
N CYS A 730 -7.39 11.80 5.94
CA CYS A 730 -7.25 12.73 4.82
C CYS A 730 -5.96 13.58 4.92
N GLY A 731 -5.64 14.09 6.11
CA GLY A 731 -4.40 14.84 6.35
C GLY A 731 -3.14 13.99 6.14
N ALA A 732 -3.14 12.75 6.62
CA ALA A 732 -2.03 11.81 6.53
C ALA A 732 -1.85 11.28 5.09
N LEU A 733 -2.94 10.94 4.39
CA LEU A 733 -2.97 10.54 2.98
C LEU A 733 -2.36 11.61 2.08
N LYS A 734 -2.71 12.87 2.34
CA LYS A 734 -2.17 14.02 1.62
C LYS A 734 -0.69 14.27 1.93
N ALA A 735 -0.30 14.17 3.20
CA ALA A 735 1.08 14.38 3.62
C ALA A 735 2.01 13.29 3.09
N ALA A 736 1.51 12.06 2.90
CA ALA A 736 2.30 10.94 2.41
C ALA A 736 2.85 11.18 0.99
N HIS A 737 4.03 10.61 0.71
CA HIS A 737 4.57 10.60 -0.66
C HIS A 737 3.59 9.89 -1.60
N VAL A 738 2.99 8.80 -1.12
CA VAL A 738 1.97 7.99 -1.79
C VAL A 738 0.80 7.79 -0.83
N GLY A 739 -0.26 8.59 -0.96
CA GLY A 739 -1.53 8.38 -0.26
C GLY A 739 -2.50 7.57 -1.11
N VAL A 740 -3.16 6.57 -0.52
CA VAL A 740 -4.16 5.74 -1.19
C VAL A 740 -5.46 5.76 -0.39
N SER A 741 -6.53 6.26 -1.01
CA SER A 741 -7.88 6.18 -0.44
C SER A 741 -8.59 4.91 -0.93
N LEU A 742 -9.23 4.17 -0.02
CA LEU A 742 -10.07 3.01 -0.33
C LEU A 742 -11.56 3.34 -0.48
N SER A 743 -11.94 4.61 -0.33
CA SER A 743 -13.32 5.09 -0.43
C SER A 743 -13.52 5.86 -1.74
N GLU A 744 -14.71 5.76 -2.33
CA GLU A 744 -15.10 6.53 -3.52
C GLU A 744 -15.71 7.91 -3.18
N ALA A 745 -15.86 8.24 -1.89
CA ALA A 745 -16.43 9.51 -1.43
C ALA A 745 -15.55 10.72 -1.84
N GLU A 746 -16.11 11.95 -1.86
CA GLU A 746 -15.39 13.19 -2.23
C GLU A 746 -14.13 13.44 -1.37
N ALA A 747 -14.06 12.92 -0.14
CA ALA A 747 -12.86 12.94 0.69
C ALA A 747 -11.65 12.23 0.05
N SER A 748 -11.88 11.29 -0.87
CA SER A 748 -10.85 10.60 -1.66
C SER A 748 -10.08 11.53 -2.60
N VAL A 749 -10.63 12.70 -2.95
CA VAL A 749 -10.00 13.67 -3.86
C VAL A 749 -8.70 14.24 -3.27
N ALA A 750 -8.53 14.18 -1.94
CA ALA A 750 -7.29 14.58 -1.29
C ALA A 750 -6.13 13.59 -1.48
N ALA A 751 -6.42 12.32 -1.77
CA ALA A 751 -5.41 11.30 -2.01
C ALA A 751 -4.97 11.29 -3.48
N PRO A 752 -3.66 11.13 -3.78
CA PRO A 752 -3.20 11.05 -5.17
C PRO A 752 -3.65 9.78 -5.90
N PHE A 753 -4.02 8.74 -5.16
CA PHE A 753 -4.54 7.48 -5.66
C PHE A 753 -5.85 7.12 -4.94
N THR A 754 -6.82 6.64 -5.72
CA THR A 754 -8.10 6.12 -5.21
C THR A 754 -8.31 4.71 -5.76
N SER A 755 -8.61 3.76 -4.87
CA SER A 755 -8.96 2.39 -5.23
C SER A 755 -10.47 2.21 -5.08
N SER A 756 -11.15 1.72 -6.11
CA SER A 756 -12.55 1.28 -5.98
C SER A 756 -12.69 -0.06 -5.25
N ILE A 757 -11.58 -0.79 -5.04
CA ILE A 757 -11.55 -2.04 -4.29
C ILE A 757 -11.18 -1.70 -2.85
N GLN A 758 -12.03 -2.08 -1.90
CA GLN A 758 -11.90 -1.80 -0.48
C GLN A 758 -10.95 -2.78 0.23
N ASP A 759 -9.74 -2.96 -0.28
CA ASP A 759 -8.70 -3.76 0.35
C ASP A 759 -7.31 -3.12 0.18
N ILE A 760 -6.32 -3.66 0.90
CA ILE A 760 -4.95 -3.13 0.87
C ILE A 760 -4.10 -3.68 -0.30
N SER A 761 -4.61 -4.54 -1.17
CA SER A 761 -3.86 -5.12 -2.30
C SER A 761 -3.40 -4.05 -3.31
N CYS A 762 -4.14 -2.94 -3.39
CA CYS A 762 -3.82 -1.78 -4.21
C CYS A 762 -2.38 -1.28 -4.00
N ILE A 763 -1.82 -1.36 -2.77
CA ILE A 763 -0.45 -0.94 -2.50
C ILE A 763 0.58 -1.81 -3.22
N ILE A 764 0.33 -3.12 -3.34
CA ILE A 764 1.21 -4.05 -4.06
C ILE A 764 1.22 -3.69 -5.54
N HIS A 765 0.04 -3.49 -6.13
CA HIS A 765 -0.09 -3.10 -7.54
C HIS A 765 0.59 -1.76 -7.81
N LEU A 766 0.40 -0.75 -6.95
CA LEU A 766 1.08 0.54 -7.05
C LEU A 766 2.60 0.40 -6.97
N MET A 767 3.14 -0.42 -6.07
CA MET A 767 4.58 -0.65 -5.98
C MET A 767 5.14 -1.39 -7.20
N LEU A 768 4.46 -2.42 -7.70
CA LEU A 768 4.86 -3.16 -8.89
C LEU A 768 4.87 -2.25 -10.14
N GLU A 769 3.79 -1.49 -10.34
CA GLU A 769 3.67 -0.54 -11.43
C GLU A 769 4.66 0.61 -11.30
N GLY A 770 4.85 1.15 -10.10
CA GLY A 770 5.83 2.21 -9.86
C GLY A 770 7.27 1.76 -10.11
N ARG A 771 7.62 0.51 -9.76
CA ARG A 771 8.93 -0.05 -10.09
C ARG A 771 9.09 -0.26 -11.59
N CYS A 772 8.04 -0.75 -12.25
CA CYS A 772 8.01 -0.92 -13.69
C CYS A 772 8.19 0.42 -14.42
N ALA A 773 7.40 1.43 -14.06
CA ALA A 773 7.47 2.77 -14.61
C ALA A 773 8.86 3.39 -14.43
N LEU A 774 9.44 3.28 -13.23
CA LEU A 774 10.76 3.81 -12.93
C LEU A 774 11.86 3.14 -13.75
N VAL A 775 11.88 1.80 -13.82
CA VAL A 775 12.86 1.06 -14.65
C VAL A 775 12.72 1.42 -16.12
N THR A 776 11.48 1.52 -16.61
CA THR A 776 11.18 1.86 -18.00
C THR A 776 11.62 3.28 -18.33
N SER A 777 11.27 4.26 -17.51
CA SER A 777 11.70 5.65 -17.66
C SER A 777 13.23 5.77 -17.63
N PHE A 778 13.93 5.01 -16.78
CA PHE A 778 15.40 4.99 -16.76
C PHE A 778 16.00 4.34 -18.01
N ALA A 779 15.43 3.23 -18.49
CA ALA A 779 15.92 2.54 -19.69
C ALA A 779 15.76 3.43 -20.94
N VAL A 780 14.58 4.01 -21.11
CA VAL A 780 14.28 4.95 -22.21
C VAL A 780 15.20 6.18 -22.10
N PHE A 781 15.38 6.74 -20.91
CA PHE A 781 16.30 7.87 -20.71
C PHE A 781 17.74 7.55 -21.10
N LYS A 782 18.30 6.41 -20.64
CA LYS A 782 19.67 6.01 -20.98
C LYS A 782 19.84 5.78 -22.48
N TYR A 783 18.85 5.17 -23.11
CA TYR A 783 18.82 4.98 -24.55
C TYR A 783 18.86 6.33 -25.28
N MET A 784 17.98 7.26 -24.94
CA MET A 784 17.92 8.60 -25.56
C MET A 784 19.22 9.40 -25.35
N ALA A 785 19.83 9.30 -24.17
CA ALA A 785 21.09 9.95 -23.86
C ALA A 785 22.28 9.38 -24.67
N LEU A 786 22.37 8.06 -24.80
CA LEU A 786 23.45 7.44 -25.56
C LEU A 786 23.29 7.64 -27.06
N TYR A 787 22.04 7.58 -27.52
CA TYR A 787 21.68 7.90 -28.88
C TYR A 787 22.23 9.27 -29.30
N SER A 788 21.96 10.33 -28.53
CA SER A 788 22.39 11.69 -28.87
C SER A 788 23.91 11.83 -28.84
N LEU A 789 24.60 11.17 -27.89
CA LEU A 789 26.07 11.19 -27.82
C LEU A 789 26.72 10.44 -28.99
N ILE A 790 26.12 9.34 -29.46
CA ILE A 790 26.60 8.59 -30.63
C ILE A 790 26.36 9.38 -31.92
N GLN A 791 25.22 10.06 -32.04
CA GLN A 791 24.94 10.94 -33.19
C GLN A 791 25.89 12.13 -33.21
N PHE A 792 26.14 12.74 -32.06
CA PHE A 792 27.12 13.81 -31.88
C PHE A 792 28.53 13.39 -32.32
N THR A 793 29.02 12.23 -31.87
CA THR A 793 30.36 11.77 -32.26
C THR A 793 30.42 11.40 -33.74
N THR A 794 29.34 10.84 -34.28
CA THR A 794 29.21 10.55 -35.71
C THR A 794 29.38 11.80 -36.55
N VAL A 795 28.65 12.87 -36.20
CA VAL A 795 28.70 14.15 -36.92
C VAL A 795 30.07 14.80 -36.79
N LEU A 796 30.70 14.81 -35.60
CA LEU A 796 32.05 15.37 -35.44
C LEU A 796 33.12 14.62 -36.25
N ILE A 797 33.01 13.29 -36.35
CA ILE A 797 33.90 12.47 -37.17
C ILE A 797 33.71 12.81 -38.65
N LEU A 798 32.46 12.89 -39.13
CA LEU A 798 32.17 13.24 -40.52
C LEU A 798 32.64 14.66 -40.86
N TYR A 799 32.39 15.62 -39.96
CA TYR A 799 32.88 16.98 -40.11
C TYR A 799 34.38 16.99 -40.28
N LYS A 800 35.18 16.28 -39.47
CA LYS A 800 36.64 16.18 -39.65
C LYS A 800 37.05 15.73 -41.07
N HIS A 801 36.27 14.88 -41.71
CA HIS A 801 36.51 14.33 -43.05
C HIS A 801 35.82 15.10 -44.19
N HIS A 802 35.33 16.34 -43.95
CA HIS A 802 34.65 17.19 -44.95
C HIS A 802 33.35 16.55 -45.49
N SER A 803 32.63 15.83 -44.62
CA SER A 803 31.37 15.16 -44.94
C SER A 803 30.32 15.43 -43.86
N GLN A 804 29.06 15.17 -44.17
CA GLN A 804 27.92 15.30 -43.26
C GLN A 804 26.85 14.25 -43.57
N LEU A 805 25.95 14.02 -42.62
CA LEU A 805 24.74 13.22 -42.85
C LEU A 805 23.74 14.03 -43.68
N GLY A 806 23.05 13.36 -44.60
CA GLY A 806 21.94 13.95 -45.36
C GLY A 806 20.62 13.96 -44.59
N ASP A 807 19.68 14.78 -45.04
CA ASP A 807 18.37 15.00 -44.42
C ASP A 807 17.59 13.71 -44.20
N THR A 808 17.57 12.83 -45.20
CA THR A 808 16.87 11.55 -45.15
C THR A 808 17.51 10.58 -44.16
N GLN A 809 18.83 10.68 -43.96
CA GLN A 809 19.55 9.88 -42.96
C GLN A 809 19.21 10.34 -41.54
N PHE A 810 19.20 11.65 -41.28
CA PHE A 810 18.71 12.22 -40.01
C PHE A 810 17.26 11.81 -39.73
N LEU A 811 16.37 11.99 -40.71
CA LEU A 811 14.96 11.61 -40.56
C LEU A 811 14.80 10.11 -40.26
N PHE A 812 15.55 9.25 -40.96
CA PHE A 812 15.51 7.81 -40.73
C PHE A 812 16.02 7.43 -39.34
N ILE A 813 17.13 8.04 -38.89
CA ILE A 813 17.69 7.80 -37.56
C ILE A 813 16.70 8.26 -36.47
N ASP A 814 16.27 9.52 -36.50
CA ASP A 814 15.47 10.12 -35.43
C ASP A 814 14.03 9.58 -35.39
N LEU A 815 13.36 9.49 -36.55
CA LEU A 815 11.95 9.11 -36.64
C LEU A 815 11.75 7.59 -36.76
N VAL A 816 12.50 6.91 -37.63
CA VAL A 816 12.26 5.49 -37.91
C VAL A 816 12.94 4.61 -36.87
N ILE A 817 14.24 4.80 -36.62
CA ILE A 817 14.99 3.98 -35.66
C ILE A 817 14.66 4.42 -34.24
N THR A 818 15.02 5.64 -33.86
CA THR A 818 15.05 6.06 -32.45
C THR A 818 13.67 6.20 -31.85
N THR A 819 12.73 6.85 -32.55
CA THR A 819 11.35 7.01 -32.03
C THR A 819 10.65 5.65 -31.91
N THR A 820 10.75 4.77 -32.91
CA THR A 820 10.16 3.42 -32.84
C THR A 820 10.78 2.59 -31.71
N LEU A 821 12.11 2.62 -31.55
CA LEU A 821 12.79 1.91 -30.47
C LEU A 821 12.45 2.48 -29.09
N ALA A 822 12.39 3.81 -28.92
CA ALA A 822 11.99 4.42 -27.67
C ALA A 822 10.54 4.08 -27.29
N VAL A 823 9.62 4.08 -28.26
CA VAL A 823 8.23 3.66 -28.05
C VAL A 823 8.14 2.18 -27.74
N THR A 824 8.87 1.31 -28.43
CA THR A 824 8.83 -0.16 -28.20
C THR A 824 9.50 -0.57 -26.89
N ILE A 825 10.57 0.09 -26.45
CA ILE A 825 11.12 -0.07 -25.09
C ILE A 825 10.06 0.32 -24.04
N GLY A 826 9.26 1.36 -24.35
CA GLY A 826 8.14 1.80 -23.54
C GLY A 826 6.89 0.93 -23.64
N GLN A 827 6.61 0.29 -24.77
CA GLN A 827 5.44 -0.56 -25.00
C GLN A 827 5.65 -1.93 -24.37
N GLN A 828 4.71 -2.27 -23.50
CA GLN A 828 4.82 -3.36 -22.54
C GLN A 828 3.61 -4.29 -22.72
N GLY A 829 3.86 -5.59 -22.88
CA GLY A 829 2.84 -6.59 -23.19
C GLY A 829 1.84 -6.82 -22.05
N LYS A 830 0.64 -7.29 -22.39
CA LYS A 830 -0.34 -7.78 -21.40
C LYS A 830 0.22 -9.03 -20.73
N ASN A 831 0.43 -9.00 -19.43
CA ASN A 831 0.27 -10.22 -18.64
C ASN A 831 -1.24 -10.38 -18.41
N GLY A 832 -1.86 -11.31 -19.14
CA GLY A 832 -3.21 -11.73 -18.83
C GLY A 832 -3.23 -12.35 -17.44
N ILE A 833 -4.12 -11.84 -16.59
CA ILE A 833 -4.57 -12.53 -15.38
C ILE A 833 -5.65 -13.56 -15.76
N ASP A 834 -6.13 -13.55 -17.00
CA ASP A 834 -7.07 -14.55 -17.51
C ASP A 834 -6.29 -15.77 -17.98
N GLY A 835 -6.53 -16.90 -17.31
CA GLY A 835 -6.04 -18.21 -17.72
C GLY A 835 -6.63 -18.60 -19.07
N ASP A 836 -5.92 -18.27 -20.15
CA ASP A 836 -5.84 -19.10 -21.35
C ASP A 836 -4.82 -18.50 -22.35
N GLN A 837 -4.00 -19.39 -22.91
CA GLN A 837 -3.09 -19.15 -24.05
C GLN A 837 -1.92 -18.14 -23.85
N ALA A 838 -0.86 -18.65 -23.22
CA ALA A 838 0.48 -18.08 -23.23
C ALA A 838 1.17 -18.19 -24.61
N ARG A 839 0.76 -17.41 -25.62
CA ARG A 839 1.46 -17.37 -26.92
C ARG A 839 2.11 -16.05 -27.36
N HIS A 840 1.98 -14.94 -26.62
CA HIS A 840 2.72 -13.71 -26.96
C HIS A 840 3.23 -12.96 -25.72
N LYS A 841 4.30 -13.49 -25.12
CA LYS A 841 5.03 -12.85 -24.00
C LYS A 841 5.97 -11.77 -24.53
N TRP A 842 5.50 -10.54 -24.65
CA TRP A 842 6.37 -9.39 -24.92
C TRP A 842 7.10 -8.92 -23.64
N ILE A 843 8.21 -8.21 -23.84
CA ILE A 843 9.43 -8.22 -23.01
C ILE A 843 9.36 -7.38 -21.72
N SER A 844 8.32 -6.60 -21.51
CA SER A 844 8.31 -5.66 -20.39
C SER A 844 6.88 -5.48 -19.86
N GLY A 845 6.72 -5.61 -18.56
CA GLY A 845 5.48 -5.48 -17.78
C GLY A 845 5.85 -5.53 -16.30
N PRO A 846 4.97 -5.12 -15.37
CA PRO A 846 5.25 -5.28 -13.95
C PRO A 846 5.53 -6.76 -13.63
N SER A 847 6.48 -7.00 -12.74
CA SER A 847 6.73 -8.34 -12.19
C SER A 847 5.47 -8.85 -11.47
N ASN A 848 5.21 -10.15 -11.53
CA ASN A 848 4.11 -10.77 -10.76
C ASN A 848 4.42 -10.82 -9.25
N LYS A 849 5.66 -10.56 -8.83
CA LYS A 849 6.11 -10.57 -7.44
C LYS A 849 6.91 -9.33 -7.08
N LEU A 850 6.69 -8.85 -5.86
CA LEU A 850 7.42 -7.71 -5.31
C LEU A 850 8.80 -8.17 -4.81
N GLY A 851 9.87 -7.78 -5.52
CA GLY A 851 11.24 -8.12 -5.12
C GLY A 851 11.76 -7.33 -3.92
N VAL A 852 12.84 -7.79 -3.29
CA VAL A 852 13.52 -7.05 -2.21
C VAL A 852 14.28 -5.82 -2.75
N LYS A 853 14.89 -5.95 -3.94
CA LYS A 853 15.70 -4.89 -4.54
C LYS A 853 14.80 -3.81 -5.15
N ARG A 854 14.94 -2.57 -4.66
CA ARG A 854 14.29 -1.38 -5.22
C ARG A 854 15.07 -0.86 -6.45
N PRO A 855 14.40 -0.27 -7.45
CA PRO A 855 15.08 0.38 -8.56
C PRO A 855 15.87 1.61 -8.10
N MET A 856 16.86 2.02 -8.90
CA MET A 856 17.69 3.18 -8.60
C MET A 856 16.84 4.45 -8.60
N GLY A 857 17.09 5.34 -7.62
CA GLY A 857 16.31 6.55 -7.47
C GLY A 857 16.87 7.81 -8.13
N SER A 858 18.15 7.83 -8.45
CA SER A 858 18.85 8.98 -9.00
C SER A 858 19.53 8.63 -10.32
N LEU A 859 19.36 9.50 -11.32
CA LEU A 859 20.03 9.39 -12.62
C LEU A 859 21.52 9.71 -12.51
N VAL A 860 21.90 10.60 -11.58
CA VAL A 860 23.27 11.14 -11.40
C VAL A 860 24.01 10.34 -10.31
N SER A 861 23.92 9.01 -10.36
CA SER A 861 24.68 8.12 -9.47
C SER A 861 25.90 7.56 -10.19
N ALA A 862 26.99 7.31 -9.47
CA ALA A 862 28.20 6.70 -10.04
C ALA A 862 27.92 5.36 -10.72
N SER A 863 27.05 4.54 -10.11
CA SER A 863 26.58 3.27 -10.66
C SER A 863 25.82 3.39 -11.99
N ASN A 864 25.33 4.59 -12.32
CA ASN A 864 24.64 4.85 -13.58
C ASN A 864 25.53 5.59 -14.59
N LEU A 865 26.28 6.60 -14.13
CA LEU A 865 27.13 7.43 -14.98
C LEU A 865 28.38 6.70 -15.47
N ILE A 866 29.04 5.90 -14.64
CA ILE A 866 30.26 5.19 -15.04
C ILE A 866 29.98 4.21 -16.20
N PRO A 867 28.97 3.31 -16.11
CA PRO A 867 28.63 2.44 -17.25
C PRO A 867 28.22 3.23 -18.49
N LEU A 868 27.47 4.33 -18.32
CA LEU A 868 27.06 5.20 -19.42
C LEU A 868 28.28 5.76 -20.16
N VAL A 869 29.24 6.34 -19.43
CA VAL A 869 30.47 6.92 -20.01
C VAL A 869 31.32 5.85 -20.69
N LEU A 870 31.50 4.69 -20.06
CA LEU A 870 32.23 3.56 -20.66
C LEU A 870 31.56 3.09 -21.96
N GLN A 871 30.22 3.04 -21.99
CA GLN A 871 29.47 2.68 -23.19
C GLN A 871 29.66 3.70 -24.32
N VAL A 872 29.67 4.99 -24.00
CA VAL A 872 29.98 6.07 -24.97
C VAL A 872 31.38 5.88 -25.54
N LEU A 873 32.38 5.72 -24.68
CA LEU A 873 33.78 5.53 -25.11
C LEU A 873 33.94 4.30 -26.01
N LEU A 874 33.27 3.20 -25.69
CA LEU A 874 33.25 2.00 -26.53
C LEU A 874 32.63 2.29 -27.90
N CYS A 875 31.49 2.98 -27.95
CA CYS A 875 30.84 3.31 -29.23
C CYS A 875 31.71 4.24 -30.09
N VAL A 876 32.37 5.24 -29.48
CA VAL A 876 33.33 6.12 -30.15
C VAL A 876 34.53 5.35 -30.68
N PHE A 877 35.08 4.42 -29.88
CA PHE A 877 36.19 3.58 -30.31
C PHE A 877 35.83 2.74 -31.54
N VAL A 878 34.63 2.14 -31.55
CA VAL A 878 34.13 1.37 -32.70
C VAL A 878 33.96 2.26 -33.94
N GLN A 879 33.43 3.47 -33.79
CA GLN A 879 33.29 4.44 -34.90
C GLN A 879 34.65 4.83 -35.49
N ILE A 880 35.61 5.19 -34.64
CA ILE A 880 36.97 5.54 -35.08
C ILE A 880 37.66 4.33 -35.72
N GLY A 881 37.50 3.14 -35.15
CA GLY A 881 38.03 1.88 -35.70
C GLY A 881 37.47 1.56 -37.08
N ALA A 882 36.17 1.77 -37.30
CA ALA A 882 35.53 1.59 -38.61
C ALA A 882 36.06 2.58 -39.65
N MET A 883 36.26 3.85 -39.27
CA MET A 883 36.88 4.85 -40.13
C MET A 883 38.34 4.50 -40.46
N PHE A 884 39.10 4.06 -39.46
CA PHE A 884 40.47 3.61 -39.67
C PHE A 884 40.54 2.42 -40.63
N TYR A 885 39.64 1.45 -40.47
CA TYR A 885 39.55 0.29 -41.37
C TYR A 885 39.21 0.70 -42.81
N LEU A 886 38.30 1.65 -43.01
CA LEU A 886 37.97 2.19 -44.33
C LEU A 886 39.21 2.83 -44.99
N TYR A 887 39.96 3.64 -44.23
CA TYR A 887 41.16 4.31 -44.72
C TYR A 887 42.33 3.35 -45.02
N GLN A 888 42.29 2.12 -44.53
CA GLN A 888 43.23 1.07 -44.94
C GLN A 888 42.89 0.43 -46.30
N GLN A 889 41.67 0.62 -46.83
CA GLN A 889 41.22 0.00 -48.08
C GLN A 889 41.73 0.75 -49.33
N THR A 890 43.04 0.83 -49.53
CA THR A 890 43.65 1.64 -50.61
C THR A 890 43.31 1.19 -52.03
N ASP A 891 42.79 -0.03 -52.20
CA ASP A 891 42.57 -0.63 -53.52
C ASP A 891 41.35 -0.05 -54.25
N TRP A 892 40.32 0.36 -53.52
CA TRP A 892 39.05 0.85 -54.10
C TRP A 892 38.52 2.13 -53.44
N PHE A 893 38.90 2.42 -52.20
CA PHE A 893 38.40 3.59 -51.48
C PHE A 893 39.21 4.84 -51.85
N LYS A 894 38.48 5.92 -52.20
CA LYS A 894 39.05 7.25 -52.42
C LYS A 894 38.49 8.20 -51.37
N PRO A 895 39.34 8.87 -50.57
CA PRO A 895 38.87 9.77 -49.53
C PRO A 895 38.27 11.04 -50.11
N VAL A 896 37.38 11.69 -49.35
CA VAL A 896 36.80 12.98 -49.72
C VAL A 896 37.92 14.02 -49.98
N PRO A 897 37.88 14.76 -51.11
CA PRO A 897 38.92 15.73 -51.44
C PRO A 897 39.05 16.83 -50.38
N SER A 898 40.28 17.07 -49.89
CA SER A 898 40.60 18.06 -48.85
C SER A 898 40.42 19.54 -49.29
N ARG A 899 40.07 19.78 -50.55
CA ARG A 899 39.82 21.12 -51.14
C ARG A 899 38.34 21.36 -51.48
N SER A 900 37.44 20.47 -51.06
CA SER A 900 36.01 20.70 -51.18
C SER A 900 35.62 21.93 -50.34
N LYS A 901 34.91 22.89 -50.95
CA LYS A 901 34.39 24.07 -50.26
C LYS A 901 33.10 23.75 -49.50
N GLU A 902 32.33 22.79 -50.02
CA GLU A 902 31.08 22.29 -49.45
C GLU A 902 31.28 20.87 -48.94
N GLU A 903 30.52 20.49 -47.91
CA GLU A 903 30.58 19.14 -47.34
C GLU A 903 29.94 18.12 -48.27
N VAL A 904 30.65 17.00 -48.51
CA VAL A 904 30.18 15.96 -49.43
C VAL A 904 29.28 14.98 -48.69
N ILE A 905 28.02 14.87 -49.13
CA ILE A 905 27.04 13.92 -48.57
C ILE A 905 27.26 12.52 -49.15
N GLU A 906 27.43 12.40 -50.48
CA GLU A 906 27.59 11.12 -51.16
C GLU A 906 29.05 10.63 -51.09
N CYS A 907 29.39 9.94 -50.00
CA CYS A 907 30.71 9.34 -49.82
C CYS A 907 30.69 8.05 -48.98
N TRP A 908 31.79 7.31 -49.04
CA TRP A 908 31.96 6.06 -48.29
C TRP A 908 32.14 6.31 -46.79
N GLU A 909 32.78 7.41 -46.41
CA GLU A 909 32.90 7.83 -45.01
C GLU A 909 31.52 8.01 -44.35
N ASN A 910 30.60 8.72 -45.01
CA ASN A 910 29.21 8.85 -44.58
C ASN A 910 28.54 7.47 -44.49
N THR A 911 28.62 6.67 -45.55
CA THR A 911 27.99 5.33 -45.59
C THR A 911 28.41 4.44 -44.44
N VAL A 912 29.72 4.35 -44.15
CA VAL A 912 30.25 3.55 -43.04
C VAL A 912 29.75 4.09 -41.69
N MET A 913 29.82 5.40 -41.49
CA MET A 913 29.42 6.02 -40.23
C MET A 913 27.91 5.89 -39.98
N PHE A 914 27.09 6.08 -41.00
CA PHE A 914 25.64 5.86 -40.94
C PHE A 914 25.29 4.40 -40.62
N GLY A 915 25.96 3.44 -41.27
CA GLY A 915 25.75 2.01 -41.02
C GLY A 915 26.15 1.60 -39.60
N VAL A 916 27.34 1.99 -39.16
CA VAL A 916 27.86 1.65 -37.83
C VAL A 916 27.00 2.28 -36.73
N SER A 917 26.66 3.57 -36.82
CA SER A 917 25.82 4.24 -35.83
C SER A 917 24.42 3.63 -35.76
N SER A 918 23.81 3.28 -36.91
CA SER A 918 22.52 2.61 -36.97
C SER A 918 22.51 1.26 -36.22
N PHE A 919 23.54 0.44 -36.40
CA PHE A 919 23.67 -0.81 -35.64
C PHE A 919 23.94 -0.56 -34.15
N GLN A 920 24.72 0.47 -33.81
CA GLN A 920 24.93 0.85 -32.41
C GLN A 920 23.60 1.21 -31.73
N TYR A 921 22.71 1.97 -32.38
CA TYR A 921 21.37 2.28 -31.85
C TYR A 921 20.55 1.02 -31.57
N LEU A 922 20.53 0.07 -32.51
CA LEU A 922 19.80 -1.21 -32.36
C LEU A 922 20.37 -2.08 -31.23
N ILE A 923 21.70 -2.16 -31.12
CA ILE A 923 22.38 -2.90 -30.06
C ILE A 923 22.06 -2.29 -28.70
N LEU A 924 22.13 -0.96 -28.56
CA LEU A 924 21.82 -0.27 -27.31
C LEU A 924 20.38 -0.51 -26.88
N ALA A 925 19.41 -0.41 -27.80
CA ALA A 925 18.01 -0.72 -27.51
C ALA A 925 17.84 -2.17 -26.99
N THR A 926 18.61 -3.11 -27.54
CA THR A 926 18.61 -4.52 -27.09
C THR A 926 19.28 -4.71 -25.72
N VAL A 927 20.31 -3.94 -25.41
CA VAL A 927 20.99 -3.99 -24.11
C VAL A 927 20.08 -3.44 -23.01
N TYR A 928 19.47 -2.28 -23.22
CA TYR A 928 18.60 -1.64 -22.21
C TYR A 928 17.20 -2.24 -22.10
N SER A 929 16.81 -3.16 -23.01
CA SER A 929 15.58 -3.94 -22.89
C SER A 929 15.73 -5.25 -22.08
N LYS A 930 16.96 -5.70 -21.78
CA LYS A 930 17.23 -7.06 -21.25
C LYS A 930 17.28 -7.23 -19.72
N ASP A 931 17.08 -6.19 -18.92
CA ASP A 931 17.39 -6.23 -17.47
C ASP A 931 16.27 -6.76 -16.54
N GLY A 932 15.23 -7.41 -17.08
CA GLY A 932 14.07 -7.84 -16.28
C GLY A 932 14.18 -9.21 -15.58
N ASN A 933 14.90 -10.20 -16.10
CA ASN A 933 14.76 -11.59 -15.62
C ASN A 933 15.95 -12.50 -15.96
N LYS A 934 17.04 -12.44 -15.20
CA LYS A 934 17.98 -13.57 -15.14
C LYS A 934 18.29 -13.91 -13.69
N THR A 935 17.68 -15.00 -13.22
CA THR A 935 18.27 -15.81 -12.14
C THR A 935 19.72 -16.11 -12.55
N ARG A 936 20.68 -15.63 -11.76
CA ARG A 936 22.11 -15.80 -12.05
C ARG A 936 22.42 -17.30 -12.08
N LYS A 937 22.91 -17.80 -13.22
CA LYS A 937 23.49 -19.15 -13.30
C LYS A 937 24.75 -19.21 -12.41
N VAL A 938 24.90 -20.27 -11.63
CA VAL A 938 26.06 -20.48 -10.75
C VAL A 938 27.20 -21.05 -11.58
N ASP A 939 28.39 -20.46 -11.50
CA ASP A 939 29.57 -20.93 -12.20
C ASP A 939 30.25 -22.05 -11.39
N LEU A 940 30.03 -23.32 -11.77
CA LEU A 940 30.59 -24.50 -11.12
C LEU A 940 31.77 -25.04 -11.94
N LYS A 941 32.96 -25.15 -11.35
CA LYS A 941 34.12 -25.71 -12.06
C LYS A 941 34.03 -27.24 -12.10
N GLU A 942 34.39 -27.83 -13.24
CA GLU A 942 34.33 -29.30 -13.43
C GLU A 942 35.14 -30.07 -12.38
N ASN A 943 36.33 -29.58 -12.01
CA ASN A 943 37.18 -30.22 -11.00
C ASN A 943 36.55 -30.21 -9.60
N ASP A 944 35.82 -29.15 -9.26
CA ASP A 944 35.12 -29.05 -7.98
C ASP A 944 33.97 -30.05 -7.94
N ILE A 945 33.22 -30.19 -9.06
CA ILE A 945 32.15 -31.18 -9.18
C ILE A 945 32.69 -32.61 -9.04
N LYS A 946 33.80 -32.95 -9.72
CA LYS A 946 34.42 -34.28 -9.60
C LYS A 946 34.88 -34.58 -8.18
N THR A 947 35.51 -33.61 -7.52
CA THR A 947 35.96 -33.74 -6.13
C THR A 947 34.78 -33.95 -5.19
N LEU A 948 33.68 -33.22 -5.42
CA LEU A 948 32.44 -33.36 -4.69
C LEU A 948 31.85 -34.77 -4.85
N CYS A 949 31.75 -35.26 -6.09
CA CYS A 949 31.24 -36.60 -6.38
C CYS A 949 32.07 -37.68 -5.68
N GLN A 950 33.41 -37.61 -5.77
CA GLN A 950 34.31 -38.59 -5.15
C GLN A 950 34.18 -38.62 -3.63
N LYS A 951 34.08 -37.45 -2.98
CA LYS A 951 33.90 -37.37 -1.52
C LYS A 951 32.55 -37.92 -1.09
N ALA A 952 31.48 -37.57 -1.79
CA ALA A 952 30.14 -38.07 -1.47
C ALA A 952 30.04 -39.60 -1.65
N GLN A 953 30.63 -40.14 -2.72
CA GLN A 953 30.67 -41.59 -2.98
C GLN A 953 31.26 -42.38 -1.80
N ASN A 954 32.39 -41.91 -1.26
CA ASN A 954 33.02 -42.54 -0.10
C ASN A 954 32.10 -42.55 1.14
N ILE A 955 31.37 -41.45 1.37
CA ILE A 955 30.44 -41.33 2.49
C ILE A 955 29.27 -42.31 2.31
N PHE A 956 28.66 -42.37 1.13
CA PHE A 956 27.53 -43.27 0.89
C PHE A 956 27.91 -44.75 1.01
N LEU A 957 29.13 -45.13 0.59
CA LEU A 957 29.65 -46.49 0.75
C LEU A 957 29.94 -46.84 2.21
N SER A 958 30.27 -45.86 3.07
CA SER A 958 30.42 -46.08 4.51
C SER A 958 29.10 -46.21 5.27
N GLN A 959 28.00 -45.68 4.72
CA GLN A 959 26.67 -45.78 5.33
C GLN A 959 26.00 -47.11 4.96
N PRO A 960 25.07 -47.63 5.77
CA PRO A 960 24.28 -48.82 5.40
C PRO A 960 23.30 -48.52 4.24
N MET A 961 22.83 -49.59 3.57
CA MET A 961 21.87 -49.48 2.45
C MET A 961 20.46 -49.11 2.92
N LEU A 962 20.12 -49.55 4.14
CA LEU A 962 18.97 -49.13 4.92
C LEU A 962 19.49 -48.21 6.02
N LEU A 963 19.11 -46.93 6.00
CA LEU A 963 19.50 -45.97 7.02
C LEU A 963 18.62 -46.10 8.27
N GLU A 964 19.21 -45.95 9.45
CA GLU A 964 18.51 -45.90 10.73
C GLU A 964 18.72 -44.50 11.31
N LEU A 965 17.63 -43.75 11.46
CA LEU A 965 17.64 -42.31 11.75
C LEU A 965 16.80 -42.00 12.98
N GLU A 966 17.18 -40.94 13.70
CA GLU A 966 16.47 -40.47 14.89
C GLU A 966 15.74 -39.15 14.60
N ALA A 967 14.52 -38.98 15.13
CA ALA A 967 13.84 -37.69 15.11
C ALA A 967 14.49 -36.70 16.12
N PRO A 968 14.47 -35.38 15.88
CA PRO A 968 13.68 -34.67 14.88
C PRO A 968 14.40 -34.53 13.54
N LEU A 969 13.65 -34.68 12.44
CA LEU A 969 14.15 -34.44 11.08
C LEU A 969 13.03 -34.05 10.11
N LYS A 970 13.44 -33.52 8.96
CA LYS A 970 12.53 -33.09 7.89
C LYS A 970 12.68 -33.99 6.68
N ILE A 971 11.56 -34.44 6.13
CA ILE A 971 11.49 -35.36 4.99
C ILE A 971 11.06 -34.59 3.75
N CYS A 972 11.90 -34.66 2.71
CA CYS A 972 11.68 -34.01 1.41
C CYS A 972 11.42 -35.08 0.34
N GLY A 973 10.40 -34.85 -0.49
CA GLY A 973 10.14 -35.62 -1.69
C GLY A 973 10.93 -35.13 -2.90
N ASP A 974 10.36 -35.36 -4.08
CA ASP A 974 10.98 -35.09 -5.38
C ASP A 974 11.29 -33.61 -5.59
N ILE A 975 12.43 -33.29 -6.22
CA ILE A 975 12.90 -31.91 -6.47
C ILE A 975 13.17 -31.65 -7.96
N HIS A 976 13.59 -32.66 -8.72
CA HIS A 976 13.70 -32.60 -10.18
C HIS A 976 14.41 -31.35 -10.73
N GLY A 977 15.60 -31.04 -10.25
CA GLY A 977 16.40 -29.92 -10.76
C GLY A 977 15.79 -28.52 -10.57
N GLN A 978 14.80 -28.37 -9.68
CA GLN A 978 14.21 -27.07 -9.29
C GLN A 978 15.04 -26.38 -8.20
N TYR A 979 16.27 -25.98 -8.56
CA TYR A 979 17.25 -25.39 -7.63
C TYR A 979 16.71 -24.22 -6.80
N SER A 980 15.94 -23.31 -7.41
CA SER A 980 15.36 -22.17 -6.68
C SER A 980 14.33 -22.58 -5.62
N ASP A 981 13.63 -23.68 -5.85
CA ASP A 981 12.62 -24.19 -4.92
C ASP A 981 13.28 -25.00 -3.81
N LEU A 982 14.37 -25.73 -4.10
CA LEU A 982 15.24 -26.31 -3.08
C LEU A 982 15.79 -25.25 -2.10
N LEU A 983 16.22 -24.08 -2.58
CA LEU A 983 16.66 -23.00 -1.70
C LEU A 983 15.53 -22.44 -0.82
N LYS A 984 14.30 -22.39 -1.33
CA LYS A 984 13.13 -22.00 -0.52
C LYS A 984 12.78 -23.07 0.49
N LEU A 985 12.88 -24.35 0.13
CA LEU A 985 12.65 -25.48 1.03
C LEU A 985 13.58 -25.35 2.25
N PHE A 986 14.86 -25.03 2.07
CA PHE A 986 15.75 -24.74 3.21
C PHE A 986 15.37 -23.45 3.98
N GLY A 987 14.76 -22.47 3.31
CA GLY A 987 14.23 -21.27 3.96
C GLY A 987 13.06 -21.56 4.90
N PHE A 988 12.17 -22.50 4.55
CA PHE A 988 11.08 -22.97 5.41
C PHE A 988 11.56 -23.98 6.45
N GLY A 989 12.35 -24.95 5.98
CA GLY A 989 12.82 -26.07 6.78
C GLY A 989 13.94 -25.72 7.76
N GLY A 990 14.63 -24.59 7.57
CA GLY A 990 15.86 -24.25 8.30
C GLY A 990 17.09 -24.83 7.61
N PHE A 991 18.23 -24.14 7.67
CA PHE A 991 19.44 -24.60 6.99
C PHE A 991 20.14 -25.71 7.81
N PRO A 992 20.87 -26.66 7.17
CA PRO A 992 21.78 -27.55 7.88
C PRO A 992 22.96 -26.75 8.49
N PRO A 993 23.40 -27.05 9.73
CA PRO A 993 23.02 -28.19 10.56
C PRO A 993 21.89 -27.89 11.55
N GLN A 994 21.24 -26.72 11.49
CA GLN A 994 20.16 -26.36 12.42
C GLN A 994 18.92 -27.25 12.26
N ALA A 995 18.76 -27.89 11.10
CA ALA A 995 17.73 -28.89 10.84
C ALA A 995 18.34 -30.14 10.19
N ASN A 996 17.85 -31.30 10.60
CA ASN A 996 18.17 -32.59 10.00
C ASN A 996 17.26 -32.86 8.81
N TYR A 997 17.77 -33.47 7.75
CA TYR A 997 17.02 -33.73 6.52
C TYR A 997 17.18 -35.17 6.03
N LEU A 998 16.08 -35.75 5.58
CA LEU A 998 16.02 -36.95 4.75
C LEU A 998 15.37 -36.58 3.42
N PHE A 999 16.08 -36.72 2.31
CA PHE A 999 15.47 -36.63 0.99
C PHE A 999 15.20 -38.02 0.42
N LEU A 1000 14.04 -38.19 -0.20
CA LEU A 1000 13.53 -39.49 -0.64
C LEU A 1000 13.99 -39.91 -2.05
N GLY A 1001 14.45 -38.97 -2.89
CA GLY A 1001 14.95 -39.27 -4.23
C GLY A 1001 14.63 -38.17 -5.25
N ASP A 1002 14.90 -38.45 -6.52
CA ASP A 1002 14.52 -37.63 -7.68
C ASP A 1002 15.00 -36.17 -7.61
N TYR A 1003 16.32 -36.02 -7.57
CA TYR A 1003 17.02 -34.75 -7.49
C TYR A 1003 17.22 -34.08 -8.85
N VAL A 1004 17.33 -34.89 -9.90
CA VAL A 1004 17.71 -34.47 -11.25
C VAL A 1004 16.57 -34.69 -12.26
N ASP A 1005 16.82 -34.32 -13.53
CA ASP A 1005 15.85 -34.32 -14.63
C ASP A 1005 14.66 -33.35 -14.48
N ARG A 1006 13.92 -33.13 -15.57
CA ARG A 1006 12.70 -32.29 -15.72
C ARG A 1006 12.86 -30.79 -15.45
N GLY A 1007 13.64 -30.40 -14.45
CA GLY A 1007 14.00 -29.01 -14.15
C GLY A 1007 15.17 -28.49 -14.98
N LYS A 1008 15.46 -27.20 -14.80
CA LYS A 1008 16.45 -26.46 -15.61
C LYS A 1008 17.85 -26.41 -15.00
N GLN A 1009 18.00 -26.82 -13.75
CA GLN A 1009 19.20 -26.60 -12.93
C GLN A 1009 19.57 -27.86 -12.13
N SER A 1010 19.54 -29.04 -12.76
CA SER A 1010 19.79 -30.31 -12.10
C SER A 1010 21.20 -30.39 -11.53
N LEU A 1011 22.21 -29.83 -12.24
CA LEU A 1011 23.58 -29.75 -11.74
C LEU A 1011 23.69 -28.92 -10.46
N GLU A 1012 23.08 -27.73 -10.40
CA GLU A 1012 23.11 -26.91 -9.20
C GLU A 1012 22.40 -27.59 -8.02
N THR A 1013 21.26 -28.24 -8.28
CA THR A 1013 20.50 -29.00 -7.27
C THR A 1013 21.34 -30.12 -6.69
N ILE A 1014 21.84 -31.05 -7.51
CA ILE A 1014 22.57 -32.20 -7.00
C ILE A 1014 23.91 -31.80 -6.37
N CYS A 1015 24.62 -30.83 -6.93
CA CYS A 1015 25.86 -30.35 -6.31
C CYS A 1015 25.62 -29.71 -4.92
N LEU A 1016 24.51 -28.99 -4.72
CA LEU A 1016 24.20 -28.44 -3.41
C LEU A 1016 23.91 -29.55 -2.39
N LEU A 1017 23.11 -30.55 -2.77
CA LEU A 1017 22.76 -31.69 -1.91
C LEU A 1017 24.00 -32.50 -1.52
N LEU A 1018 24.89 -32.81 -2.49
CA LEU A 1018 26.15 -33.50 -2.21
C LEU A 1018 27.08 -32.68 -1.30
N ALA A 1019 27.11 -31.35 -1.47
CA ALA A 1019 27.89 -30.47 -0.61
C ALA A 1019 27.39 -30.48 0.84
N TYR A 1020 26.08 -30.43 1.06
CA TYR A 1020 25.51 -30.58 2.39
C TYR A 1020 25.77 -31.96 2.98
N LYS A 1021 25.64 -33.03 2.18
CA LYS A 1021 25.97 -34.39 2.62
C LYS A 1021 27.41 -34.52 3.10
N ILE A 1022 28.37 -33.95 2.36
CA ILE A 1022 29.79 -33.99 2.73
C ILE A 1022 30.05 -33.18 4.00
N LYS A 1023 29.40 -32.04 4.14
CA LYS A 1023 29.61 -31.13 5.27
C LYS A 1023 28.95 -31.63 6.56
N TYR A 1024 27.79 -32.28 6.45
CA TYR A 1024 26.96 -32.73 7.57
C TYR A 1024 26.47 -34.18 7.35
N PRO A 1025 27.38 -35.17 7.34
CA PRO A 1025 27.05 -36.55 6.98
C PRO A 1025 26.05 -37.22 7.93
N GLU A 1026 25.99 -36.78 9.19
CA GLU A 1026 25.11 -37.30 10.25
C GLU A 1026 23.81 -36.48 10.43
N ASN A 1027 23.60 -35.43 9.64
CA ASN A 1027 22.39 -34.59 9.71
C ASN A 1027 21.66 -34.47 8.36
N PHE A 1028 22.31 -34.90 7.28
CA PHE A 1028 21.81 -34.74 5.91
C PHE A 1028 21.86 -36.09 5.19
N PHE A 1029 20.70 -36.66 4.91
CA PHE A 1029 20.52 -38.00 4.38
C PHE A 1029 19.83 -37.95 3.02
N LEU A 1030 20.33 -38.74 2.07
CA LEU A 1030 19.82 -38.81 0.70
C LEU A 1030 19.54 -40.27 0.36
N LEU A 1031 18.33 -40.56 -0.08
CA LEU A 1031 17.96 -41.83 -0.68
C LEU A 1031 18.04 -41.76 -2.21
N ARG A 1032 18.03 -42.91 -2.87
CA ARG A 1032 18.00 -43.02 -4.33
C ARG A 1032 16.56 -42.96 -4.82
N GLY A 1033 16.29 -42.15 -5.84
CA GLY A 1033 15.06 -42.19 -6.62
C GLY A 1033 15.24 -42.88 -7.98
N ASN A 1034 14.15 -42.99 -8.73
CA ASN A 1034 14.18 -43.59 -10.07
C ASN A 1034 14.81 -42.66 -11.12
N HIS A 1035 14.85 -41.35 -10.88
CA HIS A 1035 15.59 -40.38 -11.70
C HIS A 1035 17.09 -40.35 -11.41
N GLU A 1036 17.58 -41.11 -10.44
CA GLU A 1036 19.01 -41.43 -10.24
C GLU A 1036 19.42 -42.76 -10.91
N VAL A 1037 18.69 -43.15 -11.97
CA VAL A 1037 19.00 -44.30 -12.83
C VAL A 1037 19.50 -43.80 -14.19
N ALA A 1038 20.59 -44.40 -14.69
CA ALA A 1038 21.28 -43.93 -15.89
C ALA A 1038 20.37 -43.87 -17.13
N SER A 1039 19.51 -44.87 -17.30
CA SER A 1039 18.55 -44.94 -18.41
C SER A 1039 17.52 -43.82 -18.34
N VAL A 1040 17.04 -43.45 -17.15
CA VAL A 1040 16.06 -42.37 -16.93
C VAL A 1040 16.70 -41.00 -17.17
N CYS A 1041 17.88 -40.75 -16.59
CA CYS A 1041 18.63 -39.51 -16.82
C CYS A 1041 18.96 -39.23 -18.29
N THR A 1042 19.10 -40.29 -19.10
CA THR A 1042 19.41 -40.18 -20.53
C THR A 1042 18.22 -39.65 -21.33
N VAL A 1043 16.99 -39.86 -20.85
CA VAL A 1043 15.75 -39.48 -21.53
C VAL A 1043 15.22 -38.12 -21.03
N TYR A 1044 15.36 -37.83 -19.73
CA TYR A 1044 14.62 -36.73 -19.08
C TYR A 1044 15.43 -35.47 -18.75
N GLY A 1045 16.65 -35.37 -19.26
CA GLY A 1045 17.35 -34.09 -19.46
C GLY A 1045 18.69 -33.92 -18.74
N PHE A 1046 18.99 -34.69 -17.69
CA PHE A 1046 20.23 -34.54 -16.94
C PHE A 1046 21.47 -34.93 -17.75
N PHE A 1047 21.36 -35.98 -18.58
CA PHE A 1047 22.42 -36.35 -19.53
C PHE A 1047 22.74 -35.21 -20.49
N ASP A 1048 21.70 -34.63 -21.10
CA ASP A 1048 21.83 -33.51 -22.02
C ASP A 1048 22.40 -32.26 -21.33
N GLU A 1049 22.01 -32.01 -20.09
CA GLU A 1049 22.58 -30.91 -19.30
C GLU A 1049 24.08 -31.09 -19.08
N CYS A 1050 24.52 -32.27 -18.63
CA CYS A 1050 25.93 -32.60 -18.41
C CYS A 1050 26.72 -32.51 -19.72
N LYS A 1051 26.21 -33.11 -20.80
CA LYS A 1051 26.83 -33.10 -22.12
C LYS A 1051 26.96 -31.69 -22.70
N ARG A 1052 25.93 -30.85 -22.54
CA ARG A 1052 25.89 -29.48 -23.08
C ARG A 1052 26.78 -28.52 -22.30
N ARG A 1053 26.84 -28.64 -20.97
CA ARG A 1053 27.60 -27.70 -20.11
C ARG A 1053 29.05 -28.12 -19.92
N TYR A 1054 29.33 -29.42 -19.92
CA TYR A 1054 30.66 -29.97 -19.69
C TYR A 1054 30.94 -31.08 -20.70
N ASN A 1055 30.78 -32.34 -20.31
CA ASN A 1055 31.08 -33.49 -21.14
C ASN A 1055 30.35 -34.75 -20.63
N VAL A 1056 30.32 -35.78 -21.48
CA VAL A 1056 29.68 -37.08 -21.17
C VAL A 1056 30.39 -37.83 -20.03
N LYS A 1057 31.68 -37.57 -19.79
CA LYS A 1057 32.41 -38.21 -18.67
C LYS A 1057 31.87 -37.72 -17.32
N LEU A 1058 31.47 -36.46 -17.22
CA LEU A 1058 30.88 -35.91 -16.00
C LEU A 1058 29.54 -36.58 -15.66
N PHE A 1059 28.73 -36.88 -16.68
CA PHE A 1059 27.50 -37.66 -16.48
C PHE A 1059 27.78 -39.04 -15.88
N LYS A 1060 28.80 -39.73 -16.39
CA LYS A 1060 29.25 -41.01 -15.82
C LYS A 1060 29.68 -40.84 -14.35
N THR A 1061 30.41 -39.78 -14.03
CA THR A 1061 30.81 -39.49 -12.64
C THR A 1061 29.61 -39.34 -11.70
N PHE A 1062 28.53 -38.66 -12.10
CA PHE A 1062 27.31 -38.60 -11.29
C PHE A 1062 26.61 -39.95 -11.19
N THR A 1063 26.55 -40.71 -12.28
CA THR A 1063 25.95 -42.06 -12.29
C THR A 1063 26.68 -42.99 -11.32
N ASP A 1064 28.01 -42.93 -11.27
CA ASP A 1064 28.83 -43.71 -10.34
C ASP A 1064 28.55 -43.35 -8.86
N VAL A 1065 28.17 -42.09 -8.58
CA VAL A 1065 27.70 -41.67 -7.24
C VAL A 1065 26.29 -42.19 -6.97
N PHE A 1066 25.36 -42.07 -7.92
CA PHE A 1066 23.98 -42.52 -7.78
C PHE A 1066 23.89 -44.02 -7.48
N ASN A 1067 24.78 -44.83 -8.07
CA ASN A 1067 24.89 -46.26 -7.81
C ASN A 1067 25.30 -46.61 -6.37
N THR A 1068 25.76 -45.64 -5.57
CA THR A 1068 26.13 -45.81 -4.16
C THR A 1068 25.07 -45.32 -3.16
N LEU A 1069 24.00 -44.66 -3.62
CA LEU A 1069 22.98 -44.12 -2.73
C LEU A 1069 22.24 -45.24 -1.96
N PRO A 1070 21.96 -45.05 -0.65
CA PRO A 1070 20.98 -45.85 0.09
C PRO A 1070 19.59 -45.77 -0.56
N VAL A 1071 18.72 -46.76 -0.33
CA VAL A 1071 17.40 -46.83 -0.99
C VAL A 1071 16.22 -46.73 -0.04
N ALA A 1072 16.45 -46.90 1.26
CA ALA A 1072 15.41 -46.80 2.27
C ALA A 1072 15.99 -46.28 3.59
N ALA A 1073 15.11 -45.76 4.45
CA ALA A 1073 15.43 -45.38 5.81
C ALA A 1073 14.32 -45.80 6.78
N VAL A 1074 14.66 -45.96 8.06
CA VAL A 1074 13.73 -46.14 9.16
C VAL A 1074 13.98 -45.04 10.18
N ILE A 1075 12.92 -44.36 10.62
CA ILE A 1075 12.98 -43.29 11.63
C ILE A 1075 12.40 -43.82 12.95
N ASP A 1076 13.20 -43.80 14.02
CA ASP A 1076 12.90 -44.30 15.37
C ASP A 1076 12.16 -45.65 15.39
N ASP A 1077 12.55 -46.57 14.51
CA ASP A 1077 11.93 -47.90 14.33
C ASP A 1077 10.42 -47.89 14.03
N LYS A 1078 9.83 -46.73 13.68
CA LYS A 1078 8.38 -46.56 13.51
C LYS A 1078 7.93 -46.07 12.14
N ILE A 1079 8.77 -45.32 11.41
CA ILE A 1079 8.42 -44.81 10.08
C ILE A 1079 9.35 -45.38 9.02
N PHE A 1080 8.81 -46.15 8.08
CA PHE A 1080 9.55 -46.68 6.94
C PHE A 1080 9.54 -45.69 5.78
N CYS A 1081 10.71 -45.29 5.29
CA CYS A 1081 10.88 -44.31 4.22
C CYS A 1081 11.53 -44.93 2.98
N CYS A 1082 10.99 -44.65 1.81
CA CYS A 1082 11.55 -45.09 0.51
C CYS A 1082 11.19 -44.08 -0.59
N HIS A 1083 11.66 -44.28 -1.83
CA HIS A 1083 11.27 -43.42 -2.94
C HIS A 1083 9.91 -43.81 -3.52
N GLY A 1084 9.84 -45.03 -4.09
CA GLY A 1084 8.66 -45.62 -4.69
C GLY A 1084 7.75 -46.20 -3.63
N GLY A 1085 7.82 -47.50 -3.38
CA GLY A 1085 6.94 -48.14 -2.41
C GLY A 1085 7.47 -49.47 -1.92
N ILE A 1086 6.56 -50.32 -1.44
CA ILE A 1086 6.89 -51.65 -0.93
C ILE A 1086 6.88 -52.70 -2.06
N SER A 1087 7.57 -53.81 -1.83
CA SER A 1087 7.76 -54.90 -2.81
C SER A 1087 7.13 -56.21 -2.33
N PRO A 1088 6.58 -57.06 -3.23
CA PRO A 1088 6.19 -58.43 -2.87
C PRO A 1088 7.38 -59.29 -2.43
N ASP A 1089 8.60 -58.96 -2.88
CA ASP A 1089 9.83 -59.66 -2.50
C ASP A 1089 10.38 -59.20 -1.12
N LEU A 1090 9.83 -58.12 -0.56
CA LEU A 1090 10.22 -57.58 0.75
C LEU A 1090 9.48 -58.32 1.87
N LEU A 1091 10.01 -59.48 2.25
CA LEU A 1091 9.50 -60.29 3.36
C LEU A 1091 9.94 -59.73 4.73
N HIS A 1092 11.16 -59.22 4.83
CA HIS A 1092 11.73 -58.59 6.02
C HIS A 1092 12.60 -57.40 5.63
N VAL A 1093 12.46 -56.27 6.34
CA VAL A 1093 13.19 -55.01 6.08
C VAL A 1093 14.72 -55.22 6.05
N GLY A 1094 15.22 -56.19 6.83
CA GLY A 1094 16.64 -56.59 6.83
C GLY A 1094 17.17 -57.06 5.46
N GLN A 1095 16.32 -57.51 4.53
CA GLN A 1095 16.74 -57.87 3.16
C GLN A 1095 17.36 -56.67 2.43
N ILE A 1096 16.90 -55.45 2.72
CA ILE A 1096 17.41 -54.22 2.09
C ILE A 1096 18.89 -54.01 2.42
N ARG A 1097 19.33 -54.40 3.64
CA ARG A 1097 20.73 -54.29 4.07
C ARG A 1097 21.69 -55.13 3.20
N ASN A 1098 21.19 -56.19 2.58
CA ASN A 1098 21.98 -57.13 1.78
C ASN A 1098 22.05 -56.75 0.28
N ILE A 1099 21.39 -55.68 -0.16
CA ILE A 1099 21.50 -55.21 -1.54
C ILE A 1099 22.91 -54.65 -1.75
N PRO A 1100 23.70 -55.20 -2.70
CA PRO A 1100 25.09 -54.78 -2.90
C PRO A 1100 25.17 -53.35 -3.41
N ARG A 1101 26.21 -52.60 -3.01
CA ARG A 1101 26.54 -51.29 -3.56
C ARG A 1101 28.04 -51.20 -3.88
N PRO A 1102 28.46 -50.53 -4.97
CA PRO A 1102 27.63 -49.86 -5.97
C PRO A 1102 26.85 -50.86 -6.85
N CYS A 1103 25.61 -50.52 -7.23
CA CYS A 1103 24.80 -51.32 -8.13
C CYS A 1103 23.95 -50.47 -9.08
N ASP A 1104 23.69 -51.00 -10.26
CA ASP A 1104 22.66 -50.48 -11.17
C ASP A 1104 21.28 -51.07 -10.81
N VAL A 1105 20.21 -50.40 -11.21
CA VAL A 1105 18.84 -50.83 -10.90
C VAL A 1105 18.36 -51.85 -11.95
N PRO A 1106 17.98 -53.08 -11.55
CA PRO A 1106 17.46 -54.07 -12.49
C PRO A 1106 16.04 -53.72 -12.97
N ASN A 1107 15.59 -54.37 -14.05
CA ASN A 1107 14.24 -54.16 -14.61
C ASN A 1107 13.11 -54.77 -13.76
N ALA A 1108 13.42 -55.58 -12.75
CA ALA A 1108 12.45 -56.22 -11.85
C ALA A 1108 13.11 -56.63 -10.52
N GLY A 1109 12.27 -56.91 -9.51
CA GLY A 1109 12.66 -57.39 -8.18
C GLY A 1109 12.85 -56.28 -7.15
N LEU A 1110 13.20 -56.67 -5.92
CA LEU A 1110 13.20 -55.78 -4.74
C LEU A 1110 13.77 -54.36 -4.94
N LEU A 1111 14.95 -54.22 -5.56
CA LEU A 1111 15.56 -52.89 -5.77
C LEU A 1111 14.78 -52.04 -6.78
N CYS A 1112 14.22 -52.67 -7.81
CA CYS A 1112 13.35 -52.00 -8.78
C CYS A 1112 12.09 -51.49 -8.07
N ASP A 1113 11.47 -52.36 -7.27
CA ASP A 1113 10.19 -52.08 -6.65
C ASP A 1113 10.26 -50.94 -5.62
N LEU A 1114 11.34 -50.87 -4.82
CA LEU A 1114 11.56 -49.77 -3.87
C LEU A 1114 11.66 -48.38 -4.53
N LEU A 1115 11.93 -48.32 -5.84
CA LEU A 1115 12.06 -47.08 -6.60
C LEU A 1115 10.86 -46.79 -7.50
N TRP A 1116 10.06 -47.80 -7.86
CA TRP A 1116 9.04 -47.70 -8.91
C TRP A 1116 7.64 -48.15 -8.49
N ALA A 1117 7.47 -48.83 -7.36
CA ALA A 1117 6.14 -49.30 -6.95
C ALA A 1117 5.21 -48.14 -6.58
N ASP A 1118 3.90 -48.28 -6.87
CA ASP A 1118 2.88 -47.23 -6.68
C ASP A 1118 1.68 -47.71 -5.84
N PRO A 1119 1.09 -46.90 -4.94
CA PRO A 1119 -0.18 -47.22 -4.32
C PRO A 1119 -1.31 -47.20 -5.37
N ALA A 1120 -2.24 -48.14 -5.26
CA ALA A 1120 -3.44 -48.21 -6.08
C ALA A 1120 -4.69 -48.43 -5.22
N PRO A 1121 -5.86 -47.92 -5.61
CA PRO A 1121 -7.09 -48.09 -4.82
C PRO A 1121 -7.56 -49.56 -4.75
N GLU A 1122 -7.20 -50.40 -5.72
CA GLU A 1122 -7.53 -51.82 -5.76
C GLU A 1122 -6.77 -52.63 -4.68
N MET A 1123 -7.43 -53.65 -4.13
CA MET A 1123 -6.83 -54.53 -3.12
C MET A 1123 -5.80 -55.48 -3.76
N GLY A 1124 -4.78 -55.86 -2.99
CA GLY A 1124 -3.73 -56.79 -3.40
C GLY A 1124 -2.59 -56.14 -4.21
N TRP A 1125 -1.85 -56.97 -4.95
CA TRP A 1125 -0.79 -56.53 -5.87
C TRP A 1125 -1.32 -56.51 -7.31
N GLN A 1126 -0.94 -55.50 -8.08
CA GLN A 1126 -1.32 -55.31 -9.49
C GLN A 1126 -0.09 -54.98 -10.34
N GLU A 1127 -0.22 -55.10 -11.66
CA GLU A 1127 0.78 -54.53 -12.59
C GLU A 1127 0.73 -53.01 -12.52
N ASN A 1128 1.89 -52.34 -12.51
CA ASN A 1128 1.95 -50.89 -12.50
C ASN A 1128 1.72 -50.32 -13.91
N ASP A 1129 0.89 -49.28 -14.02
CA ASP A 1129 0.62 -48.52 -15.26
C ASP A 1129 1.89 -47.97 -15.94
N ARG A 1130 2.99 -47.86 -15.20
CA ARG A 1130 4.31 -47.47 -15.73
C ARG A 1130 4.98 -48.54 -16.58
N GLY A 1131 4.47 -49.77 -16.60
CA GLY A 1131 5.08 -50.90 -17.29
C GLY A 1131 6.34 -51.45 -16.61
N VAL A 1132 6.57 -51.08 -15.35
CA VAL A 1132 7.69 -51.51 -14.51
C VAL A 1132 7.25 -51.56 -13.05
N SER A 1133 7.71 -52.55 -12.28
CA SER A 1133 7.30 -52.76 -10.88
C SER A 1133 5.79 -53.09 -10.73
N PHE A 1134 5.32 -53.07 -9.49
CA PHE A 1134 3.96 -53.40 -9.06
C PHE A 1134 3.23 -52.18 -8.52
N ALA A 1135 1.90 -52.22 -8.59
CA ALA A 1135 1.03 -51.37 -7.79
C ALA A 1135 0.45 -52.15 -6.59
N PHE A 1136 0.15 -51.48 -5.47
CA PHE A 1136 -0.27 -52.14 -4.23
C PHE A 1136 -1.43 -51.46 -3.50
N GLY A 1137 -2.33 -52.29 -2.97
CA GLY A 1137 -3.55 -51.87 -2.30
C GLY A 1137 -3.43 -51.50 -0.81
N PRO A 1138 -4.50 -50.94 -0.21
CA PRO A 1138 -4.52 -50.59 1.21
C PRO A 1138 -4.29 -51.77 2.16
N ASP A 1139 -4.70 -52.99 1.77
CA ASP A 1139 -4.50 -54.20 2.57
C ASP A 1139 -3.03 -54.64 2.64
N ILE A 1140 -2.26 -54.40 1.57
CA ILE A 1140 -0.83 -54.67 1.53
C ILE A 1140 -0.10 -53.71 2.47
N VAL A 1141 -0.45 -52.42 2.45
CA VAL A 1141 0.10 -51.42 3.39
C VAL A 1141 -0.18 -51.82 4.83
N ALA A 1142 -1.43 -52.15 5.17
CA ALA A 1142 -1.80 -52.55 6.53
C ALA A 1142 -1.07 -53.83 6.98
N ARG A 1143 -0.91 -54.81 6.09
CA ARG A 1143 -0.19 -56.06 6.37
C ARG A 1143 1.29 -55.82 6.60
N PHE A 1144 1.91 -54.96 5.78
CA PHE A 1144 3.32 -54.61 5.90
C PHE A 1144 3.62 -53.94 7.25
N LEU A 1145 2.85 -52.91 7.60
CA LEU A 1145 3.00 -52.18 8.85
C LEU A 1145 2.82 -53.09 10.08
N ASN A 1146 1.76 -53.89 10.10
CA ASN A 1146 1.52 -54.84 11.19
C ASN A 1146 2.62 -55.91 11.31
N LYS A 1147 3.18 -56.37 10.19
CA LYS A 1147 4.24 -57.39 10.18
C LYS A 1147 5.58 -56.85 10.71
N HIS A 1148 5.85 -55.57 10.49
CA HIS A 1148 7.13 -54.93 10.82
C HIS A 1148 7.06 -54.00 12.05
N ASP A 1149 5.90 -53.90 12.70
CA ASP A 1149 5.65 -53.00 13.85
C ASP A 1149 5.93 -51.51 13.55
N PHE A 1150 5.60 -51.09 12.31
CA PHE A 1150 5.67 -49.70 11.87
C PHE A 1150 4.30 -49.03 11.96
N ASP A 1151 4.33 -47.70 12.15
CA ASP A 1151 3.13 -46.87 12.23
C ASP A 1151 2.79 -46.22 10.87
N LEU A 1152 3.82 -45.92 10.06
CA LEU A 1152 3.67 -45.14 8.83
C LEU A 1152 4.69 -45.53 7.75
N ILE A 1153 4.27 -45.51 6.49
CA ILE A 1153 5.14 -45.50 5.31
C ILE A 1153 5.22 -44.09 4.74
N CYS A 1154 6.42 -43.56 4.49
CA CYS A 1154 6.63 -42.26 3.84
C CYS A 1154 7.38 -42.46 2.50
N ARG A 1155 6.85 -41.89 1.41
CA ARG A 1155 7.42 -42.04 0.05
C ARG A 1155 7.49 -40.72 -0.73
N GLY A 1156 8.35 -40.65 -1.74
CA GLY A 1156 8.58 -39.45 -2.57
C GLY A 1156 7.84 -39.46 -3.93
N HIS A 1157 7.62 -40.65 -4.47
CA HIS A 1157 7.25 -40.85 -5.87
C HIS A 1157 5.75 -40.54 -6.14
N GLN A 1158 5.45 -40.07 -7.36
CA GLN A 1158 4.16 -39.53 -7.87
C GLN A 1158 3.87 -38.07 -7.46
N VAL A 1159 3.54 -37.26 -8.46
CA VAL A 1159 3.10 -35.88 -8.25
C VAL A 1159 1.71 -35.87 -7.61
N VAL A 1160 1.54 -35.08 -6.55
CA VAL A 1160 0.30 -34.92 -5.79
C VAL A 1160 -0.04 -33.44 -5.67
N GLU A 1161 -1.33 -33.11 -5.72
CA GLU A 1161 -1.81 -31.73 -5.88
C GLU A 1161 -1.37 -30.80 -4.75
N ASP A 1162 -1.53 -31.22 -3.49
CA ASP A 1162 -1.16 -30.43 -2.31
C ASP A 1162 0.31 -30.58 -1.88
N GLY A 1163 1.13 -31.28 -2.69
CA GLY A 1163 2.50 -31.62 -2.34
C GLY A 1163 2.62 -32.76 -1.31
N TYR A 1164 1.52 -33.22 -0.72
CA TYR A 1164 1.47 -34.48 0.03
C TYR A 1164 0.10 -35.15 -0.13
N GLU A 1165 0.03 -36.48 0.03
CA GLU A 1165 -1.21 -37.24 -0.04
C GLU A 1165 -1.20 -38.43 0.92
N PHE A 1166 -2.31 -38.65 1.62
CA PHE A 1166 -2.49 -39.81 2.49
C PHE A 1166 -3.18 -40.97 1.79
N PHE A 1167 -2.72 -42.18 2.06
CA PHE A 1167 -3.28 -43.43 1.55
C PHE A 1167 -3.52 -44.44 2.69
N ALA A 1168 -4.36 -45.44 2.44
CA ALA A 1168 -4.66 -46.56 3.34
C ALA A 1168 -5.03 -46.13 4.79
N GLN A 1169 -6.02 -45.23 4.94
CA GLN A 1169 -6.42 -44.66 6.25
C GLN A 1169 -5.27 -43.92 6.97
N ARG A 1170 -4.50 -43.11 6.22
CA ARG A 1170 -3.35 -42.32 6.71
C ARG A 1170 -2.16 -43.16 7.20
N LYS A 1171 -2.05 -44.41 6.74
CA LYS A 1171 -0.95 -45.32 7.05
C LYS A 1171 0.20 -45.27 6.04
N LEU A 1172 -0.03 -44.65 4.89
CA LEU A 1172 1.00 -44.29 3.93
C LEU A 1172 0.85 -42.81 3.59
N ILE A 1173 1.98 -42.14 3.40
CA ILE A 1173 2.03 -40.78 2.91
C ILE A 1173 3.00 -40.65 1.74
N THR A 1174 2.55 -39.96 0.69
CA THR A 1174 3.37 -39.49 -0.40
C THR A 1174 3.71 -38.02 -0.16
N VAL A 1175 4.97 -37.64 -0.29
CA VAL A 1175 5.48 -36.27 -0.16
C VAL A 1175 6.16 -35.89 -1.46
N PHE A 1176 5.78 -34.77 -2.06
CA PHE A 1176 6.32 -34.23 -3.29
C PHE A 1176 6.76 -32.78 -3.04
N SER A 1177 8.05 -32.48 -3.19
CA SER A 1177 8.63 -31.20 -2.75
C SER A 1177 8.83 -30.20 -3.88
N ALA A 1178 8.55 -30.58 -5.13
CA ALA A 1178 8.67 -29.76 -6.32
C ALA A 1178 7.32 -29.11 -6.68
N PRO A 1179 7.11 -27.80 -6.39
CA PRO A 1179 5.88 -27.11 -6.77
C PRO A 1179 5.86 -26.79 -8.27
N ASN A 1180 4.66 -26.75 -8.84
CA ASN A 1180 4.42 -26.53 -10.27
C ASN A 1180 5.32 -27.41 -11.14
N TYR A 1181 5.25 -28.71 -10.88
CA TYR A 1181 6.06 -29.74 -11.52
C TYR A 1181 6.00 -29.61 -13.04
N CYS A 1182 7.15 -29.77 -13.70
CA CYS A 1182 7.34 -29.55 -15.15
C CYS A 1182 6.87 -28.18 -15.69
N GLY A 1183 6.47 -27.24 -14.82
CA GLY A 1183 5.87 -25.96 -15.19
C GLY A 1183 4.42 -26.06 -15.69
N THR A 1184 3.73 -27.17 -15.47
CA THR A 1184 2.38 -27.43 -16.02
C THR A 1184 1.37 -28.02 -15.04
N PHE A 1185 1.81 -28.60 -13.92
CA PHE A 1185 0.93 -29.39 -13.04
C PHE A 1185 0.22 -28.57 -11.94
N ASP A 1186 0.56 -27.29 -11.76
CA ASP A 1186 -0.01 -26.37 -10.74
C ASP A 1186 -0.06 -26.92 -9.29
N ASN A 1187 0.70 -27.97 -9.00
CA ASN A 1187 0.75 -28.59 -7.68
C ASN A 1187 1.55 -27.74 -6.67
N ALA A 1188 1.20 -27.85 -5.40
CA ALA A 1188 2.03 -27.41 -4.30
C ALA A 1188 3.21 -28.36 -4.08
N GLY A 1189 4.24 -27.88 -3.37
CA GLY A 1189 5.33 -28.70 -2.88
C GLY A 1189 5.29 -28.68 -1.36
N ALA A 1190 5.49 -29.83 -0.71
CA ALA A 1190 5.44 -29.95 0.74
C ALA A 1190 6.77 -30.36 1.35
N LEU A 1191 6.96 -29.98 2.62
CA LEU A 1191 8.02 -30.46 3.50
C LEU A 1191 7.41 -31.09 4.74
N MET A 1192 7.66 -32.39 4.95
CA MET A 1192 7.18 -33.09 6.13
C MET A 1192 8.18 -32.93 7.28
N SER A 1193 7.73 -32.51 8.46
CA SER A 1193 8.55 -32.42 9.67
C SER A 1193 8.10 -33.47 10.68
N VAL A 1194 9.04 -34.29 11.14
CA VAL A 1194 8.86 -35.28 12.20
C VAL A 1194 9.57 -34.75 13.44
N ASN A 1195 8.82 -34.50 14.51
CA ASN A 1195 9.40 -34.05 15.78
C ASN A 1195 9.85 -35.24 16.65
N SER A 1196 10.47 -34.98 17.80
CA SER A 1196 10.96 -36.02 18.72
C SER A 1196 9.86 -36.92 19.31
N ASP A 1197 8.59 -36.53 19.22
CA ASP A 1197 7.43 -37.32 19.63
C ASP A 1197 6.81 -38.10 18.45
N LEU A 1198 7.50 -38.16 17.31
CA LEU A 1198 7.03 -38.74 16.04
C LEU A 1198 5.76 -38.10 15.45
N LEU A 1199 5.40 -36.89 15.91
CA LEU A 1199 4.32 -36.11 15.34
C LEU A 1199 4.75 -35.56 13.97
N CYS A 1200 3.97 -35.90 12.95
CA CYS A 1200 4.19 -35.48 11.58
C CYS A 1200 3.40 -34.20 11.28
N SER A 1201 4.07 -33.19 10.74
CA SER A 1201 3.47 -31.91 10.30
C SER A 1201 3.97 -31.52 8.91
N PHE A 1202 3.20 -30.74 8.17
CA PHE A 1202 3.53 -30.32 6.79
C PHE A 1202 3.70 -28.81 6.73
N GLN A 1203 4.67 -28.36 5.94
CA GLN A 1203 4.96 -26.95 5.66
C GLN A 1203 4.90 -26.67 4.17
#